data_AF-A0A2W4UBX0-F1
#
_entry.id   AF-A0A2W4UBX0-F1
#
_cell.length_a   1.000
_cell.length_b   1.000
_cell.length_c   1.000
_cell.angle_alpha   90.00
_cell.angle_beta   90.00
_cell.angle_gamma   90.00
#
_symmetry.space_group_name_H-M   'P 1'
#
loop_
_entity.id
_entity.type
_entity.pdbx_description
1 polymer ?
#
loop_
_entity_poly.entity_id
_entity_poly.type
_entity_poly.pdbx_seq_one_letter_code
_entity_poly.pdbx_strand_id
1 'polypeptide(L)'
;MYGWLNCDESHTPGEISVVIPGWDPIAALSQTDAQRKDRLDQVMPFVTTFIAQDTGDVRNRIFHSVRDIALMAQQEFHDFAMHMCVAHERLPDGPRLAREATMAQIVDVHFSEIGAPSAKQVQLIKNAKKIAILIPDAIMATQLRAICCHVRGEILTDISTRPPEYAGLVNFLLELAQLCDPEHNSRHEDVGSELVNVLLTRPSSRFESVQAQIRQLLTRGLGEVVTQTMDRLSALGGLPIVTGLDALLRIIEDTLTHGRPAQWSDLIDPHLAVAKALNDCEHNLVLRASVAAVRAGVPMGSERTRQSQAALQTMQDMLRAVDQKMTPARATTARQLRAKAAPLTSAQAAEDLDAVQSWSVERLVRWIEGPVTSAAVKQPIDRQKIVAREREARRQAPPPRGNSPQAGALTEADVGGMIEDALSATARFFLDDLNELLPMASTLGADAKALGVCADLRGPLAKLAVQPSSVDEVKARNLLQTAEAATVALRASVKQAKATALVESHFAAQLSAALSTEPLVMGKRHGGVVQCAVRPSDWTFVAANFHSRWLSRAQRIEVDGLPLPLDADQALALYVTASSLSQYAFDVSVHLWRRRPGSNSLPSDHIGLYPPMNEADWFDTYIPCCVLHVPPAL
;
A
#
# COMPACT_ATOMS: atom_id res chain seq x y z
N MET A 1 4.99 -21.39 7.60
CA MET A 1 4.41 -22.35 6.61
C MET A 1 5.13 -22.23 5.27
N TYR A 2 5.04 -23.25 4.41
CA TYR A 2 5.96 -23.45 3.26
C TYR A 2 5.20 -23.83 1.98
N GLY A 3 5.83 -23.65 0.82
CA GLY A 3 5.45 -24.31 -0.44
C GLY A 3 6.39 -25.48 -0.75
N TRP A 4 6.19 -26.16 -1.88
CA TRP A 4 7.18 -27.12 -2.40
C TRP A 4 8.07 -26.47 -3.46
N LEU A 5 9.27 -27.01 -3.66
CA LEU A 5 10.22 -26.48 -4.63
C LEU A 5 10.01 -27.14 -5.99
N ASN A 6 10.13 -26.36 -7.05
CA ASN A 6 10.20 -26.84 -8.42
C ASN A 6 11.42 -26.24 -9.11
N CYS A 7 12.12 -27.01 -9.94
CA CYS A 7 13.17 -26.47 -10.80
C CYS A 7 12.53 -26.22 -12.18
N ASP A 8 12.62 -24.99 -12.68
CA ASP A 8 12.18 -24.72 -14.05
C ASP A 8 13.28 -25.11 -15.05
N GLU A 9 13.00 -26.12 -15.86
CA GLU A 9 13.88 -26.55 -16.96
C GLU A 9 13.62 -25.79 -18.26
N SER A 10 12.52 -25.03 -18.34
CA SER A 10 11.96 -24.49 -19.59
C SER A 10 12.28 -23.01 -19.86
N HIS A 11 12.34 -22.14 -18.85
CA HIS A 11 12.63 -20.72 -19.03
C HIS A 11 14.06 -20.34 -18.64
N THR A 12 14.51 -20.72 -17.43
CA THR A 12 15.87 -20.45 -16.96
C THR A 12 16.46 -21.68 -16.26
N PRO A 13 17.32 -22.47 -16.94
CA PRO A 13 17.88 -23.69 -16.34
C PRO A 13 18.53 -23.44 -14.97
N GLY A 14 18.06 -24.19 -13.97
CA GLY A 14 18.55 -24.13 -12.59
C GLY A 14 17.82 -23.14 -11.68
N GLU A 15 16.79 -22.45 -12.18
CA GLU A 15 15.95 -21.60 -11.35
C GLU A 15 15.00 -22.43 -10.48
N ILE A 16 15.14 -22.33 -9.16
CA ILE A 16 14.18 -22.90 -8.22
C ILE A 16 13.06 -21.89 -7.96
N SER A 17 11.85 -22.27 -8.33
CA SER A 17 10.62 -21.60 -7.91
C SER A 17 10.01 -22.31 -6.70
N VAL A 18 9.21 -21.57 -5.93
CA VAL A 18 8.33 -22.17 -4.91
C VAL A 18 6.90 -22.20 -5.44
N VAL A 19 6.27 -23.37 -5.36
CA VAL A 19 4.90 -23.57 -5.82
C VAL A 19 3.98 -23.63 -4.60
N ILE A 20 2.86 -22.90 -4.70
CA ILE A 20 1.89 -22.70 -3.65
C ILE A 20 0.51 -22.88 -4.28
N PRO A 21 -0.35 -23.80 -3.80
CA PRO A 21 -1.66 -24.03 -4.38
C PRO A 21 -2.58 -22.83 -4.35
N GLY A 22 -3.40 -22.69 -5.40
CA GLY A 22 -4.58 -21.83 -5.38
C GLY A 22 -5.66 -22.42 -4.50
N TRP A 23 -5.61 -22.11 -3.20
CA TRP A 23 -6.56 -22.61 -2.21
C TRP A 23 -7.96 -22.00 -2.36
N ASP A 24 -8.94 -22.81 -2.72
CA ASP A 24 -10.35 -22.40 -2.83
C ASP A 24 -11.21 -23.01 -1.70
N PRO A 25 -11.81 -22.21 -0.78
CA PRO A 25 -12.71 -22.72 0.25
C PRO A 25 -14.12 -23.09 -0.27
N ILE A 26 -14.46 -22.71 -1.51
CA ILE A 26 -15.77 -22.94 -2.15
C ILE A 26 -15.80 -24.35 -2.79
N ALA A 27 -14.68 -24.83 -3.35
CA ALA A 27 -14.53 -26.19 -3.88
C ALA A 27 -14.91 -27.34 -2.93
N ALA A 28 -15.00 -27.09 -1.61
CA ALA A 28 -15.52 -28.04 -0.64
C ALA A 28 -17.04 -28.30 -0.77
N LEU A 29 -17.78 -27.30 -1.25
CA LEU A 29 -19.24 -27.33 -1.36
C LEU A 29 -19.72 -28.13 -2.58
N SER A 30 -18.92 -28.19 -3.65
CA SER A 30 -19.24 -28.90 -4.91
C SER A 30 -18.93 -30.40 -4.90
N GLN A 31 -18.34 -30.92 -3.82
CA GLN A 31 -17.99 -32.35 -3.71
C GLN A 31 -19.21 -33.25 -3.51
N THR A 32 -19.23 -34.35 -4.27
CA THR A 32 -20.16 -35.47 -4.07
C THR A 32 -19.85 -36.24 -2.79
N ASP A 33 -20.85 -36.91 -2.21
CA ASP A 33 -20.65 -37.70 -0.99
C ASP A 33 -19.67 -38.88 -1.19
N ALA A 34 -19.56 -39.39 -2.42
CA ALA A 34 -18.54 -40.40 -2.77
C ALA A 34 -17.12 -39.83 -2.68
N GLN A 35 -16.88 -38.63 -3.20
CA GLN A 35 -15.58 -37.94 -3.08
C GLN A 35 -15.27 -37.58 -1.62
N ARG A 36 -16.26 -37.10 -0.86
CA ARG A 36 -16.10 -36.82 0.57
C ARG A 36 -15.71 -38.06 1.35
N LYS A 37 -16.35 -39.20 1.05
CA LYS A 37 -16.03 -40.49 1.68
C LYS A 37 -14.59 -40.93 1.35
N ASP A 38 -14.23 -40.98 0.07
CA ASP A 38 -12.88 -41.35 -0.38
C ASP A 38 -11.77 -40.54 0.33
N ARG A 39 -11.99 -39.24 0.48
CA ARG A 39 -11.08 -38.33 1.20
C ARG A 39 -11.01 -38.62 2.69
N LEU A 40 -12.14 -38.91 3.34
CA LEU A 40 -12.17 -39.26 4.77
C LEU A 40 -11.53 -40.64 5.04
N ASP A 41 -11.70 -41.59 4.12
CA ASP A 41 -11.08 -42.92 4.19
C ASP A 41 -9.53 -42.83 4.11
N GLN A 42 -8.97 -41.78 3.49
CA GLN A 42 -7.52 -41.49 3.46
C GLN A 42 -6.97 -40.84 4.76
N VAL A 43 -7.82 -40.13 5.52
CA VAL A 43 -7.39 -39.41 6.75
C VAL A 43 -6.94 -40.39 7.84
N MET A 44 -7.67 -41.48 8.08
CA MET A 44 -7.36 -42.41 9.17
C MET A 44 -6.02 -43.15 9.00
N PRO A 45 -5.66 -43.69 7.81
CA PRO A 45 -4.32 -44.20 7.54
C PRO A 45 -3.25 -43.14 7.75
N PHE A 46 -3.43 -41.94 7.17
CA PHE A 46 -2.48 -40.83 7.29
C PHE A 46 -2.19 -40.45 8.75
N VAL A 47 -3.26 -40.25 9.54
CA VAL A 47 -3.17 -39.91 10.97
C VAL A 47 -2.47 -41.04 11.76
N THR A 48 -2.76 -42.31 11.42
CA THR A 48 -2.13 -43.46 12.08
C THR A 48 -0.64 -43.55 11.76
N THR A 49 -0.21 -43.22 10.54
CA THR A 49 1.22 -43.23 10.16
C THR A 49 1.99 -42.04 10.75
N PHE A 50 1.45 -40.81 10.64
CA PHE A 50 2.22 -39.60 10.94
C PHE A 50 2.05 -39.06 12.37
N ILE A 51 0.98 -39.45 13.09
CA ILE A 51 0.57 -38.85 14.37
C ILE A 51 0.55 -39.90 15.50
N ALA A 52 1.08 -41.11 15.26
CA ALA A 52 1.19 -42.18 16.27
C ALA A 52 1.99 -41.79 17.53
N GLN A 53 2.90 -40.81 17.39
CA GLN A 53 3.79 -40.35 18.47
C GLN A 53 3.22 -39.15 19.25
N ASP A 54 2.20 -38.45 18.74
CA ASP A 54 1.57 -37.33 19.42
C ASP A 54 0.53 -37.81 20.44
N THR A 55 0.45 -37.12 21.59
CA THR A 55 -0.38 -37.53 22.73
C THR A 55 -1.58 -36.60 22.96
N GLY A 56 -2.64 -37.16 23.58
CA GLY A 56 -3.78 -36.42 24.11
C GLY A 56 -4.39 -35.39 23.15
N ASP A 57 -4.50 -34.15 23.62
CA ASP A 57 -5.19 -33.06 22.95
C ASP A 57 -4.52 -32.65 21.63
N VAL A 58 -3.19 -32.77 21.53
CA VAL A 58 -2.46 -32.46 20.29
C VAL A 58 -2.90 -33.39 19.16
N ARG A 59 -2.96 -34.70 19.44
CA ARG A 59 -3.43 -35.70 18.46
C ARG A 59 -4.88 -35.47 18.05
N ASN A 60 -5.77 -35.14 18.99
CA ASN A 60 -7.17 -34.84 18.69
C ASN A 60 -7.31 -33.58 17.82
N ARG A 61 -6.54 -32.53 18.13
CA ARG A 61 -6.52 -31.27 17.37
C ARG A 61 -6.03 -31.51 15.94
N ILE A 62 -4.88 -32.17 15.76
CA ILE A 62 -4.36 -32.51 14.43
C ILE A 62 -5.37 -33.38 13.66
N PHE A 63 -6.00 -34.38 14.28
CA PHE A 63 -7.01 -35.22 13.63
C PHE A 63 -8.17 -34.39 13.08
N HIS A 64 -8.74 -33.48 13.88
CA HIS A 64 -9.85 -32.64 13.44
C HIS A 64 -9.45 -31.67 12.33
N SER A 65 -8.29 -31.03 12.45
CA SER A 65 -7.81 -30.09 11.42
C SER A 65 -7.47 -30.81 10.12
N VAL A 66 -6.77 -31.96 10.16
CA VAL A 66 -6.45 -32.76 8.96
C VAL A 66 -7.72 -33.26 8.29
N ARG A 67 -8.69 -33.79 9.04
CA ARG A 67 -9.99 -34.24 8.51
C ARG A 67 -10.72 -33.11 7.80
N ASP A 68 -10.74 -31.92 8.40
CA ASP A 68 -11.45 -30.78 7.85
C ASP A 68 -10.73 -30.21 6.61
N ILE A 69 -9.39 -30.21 6.58
CA ILE A 69 -8.57 -29.86 5.42
C ILE A 69 -8.71 -30.86 4.27
N ALA A 70 -8.76 -32.16 4.55
CA ALA A 70 -8.95 -33.22 3.54
C ALA A 70 -10.24 -33.01 2.73
N LEU A 71 -11.29 -32.48 3.35
CA LEU A 71 -12.55 -32.12 2.69
C LEU A 71 -12.48 -30.82 1.86
N MET A 72 -11.44 -29.98 2.02
CA MET A 72 -11.32 -28.70 1.30
C MET A 72 -10.21 -28.66 0.25
N ALA A 73 -9.11 -29.41 0.44
CA ALA A 73 -7.97 -29.42 -0.47
C ALA A 73 -8.33 -29.96 -1.88
N GLN A 74 -7.77 -29.42 -2.95
CA GLN A 74 -7.88 -30.01 -4.29
C GLN A 74 -7.18 -31.37 -4.34
N GLN A 75 -7.64 -32.29 -5.21
CA GLN A 75 -7.18 -33.69 -5.19
C GLN A 75 -5.67 -33.83 -5.40
N GLU A 76 -5.11 -33.06 -6.34
CA GLU A 76 -3.68 -33.00 -6.68
C GLU A 76 -2.77 -32.43 -5.58
N PHE A 77 -3.36 -31.79 -4.56
CA PHE A 77 -2.66 -31.21 -3.41
C PHE A 77 -3.09 -31.83 -2.08
N HIS A 78 -3.87 -32.92 -2.08
CA HIS A 78 -4.47 -33.51 -0.89
C HIS A 78 -3.42 -33.98 0.13
N ASP A 79 -2.43 -34.78 -0.31
CA ASP A 79 -1.31 -35.26 0.53
C ASP A 79 -0.48 -34.10 1.10
N PHE A 80 -0.17 -33.09 0.27
CA PHE A 80 0.53 -31.88 0.68
C PHE A 80 -0.25 -31.08 1.74
N ALA A 81 -1.55 -30.90 1.54
CA ALA A 81 -2.42 -30.16 2.46
C ALA A 81 -2.50 -30.82 3.84
N MET A 82 -2.63 -32.16 3.88
CA MET A 82 -2.61 -32.90 5.15
C MET A 82 -1.27 -32.73 5.89
N HIS A 83 -0.15 -32.85 5.17
CA HIS A 83 1.18 -32.63 5.76
C HIS A 83 1.38 -31.20 6.29
N MET A 84 0.96 -30.18 5.53
CA MET A 84 1.02 -28.79 5.97
C MET A 84 0.11 -28.52 7.17
N CYS A 85 -1.05 -29.16 7.23
CA CYS A 85 -1.90 -29.11 8.43
C CYS A 85 -1.18 -29.67 9.67
N VAL A 86 -0.53 -30.85 9.57
CA VAL A 86 0.27 -31.41 10.67
C VAL A 86 1.41 -30.48 11.07
N ALA A 87 2.11 -29.88 10.09
CA ALA A 87 3.21 -28.95 10.35
C ALA A 87 2.75 -27.68 11.09
N HIS A 88 1.57 -27.13 10.75
CA HIS A 88 0.97 -26.00 11.47
C HIS A 88 0.58 -26.39 12.91
N GLU A 89 -0.07 -27.54 13.08
CA GLU A 89 -0.59 -27.98 14.37
C GLU A 89 0.49 -28.41 15.37
N ARG A 90 1.70 -28.71 14.88
CA ARG A 90 2.91 -28.96 15.66
C ARG A 90 3.74 -27.71 15.98
N LEU A 91 3.32 -26.52 15.54
CA LEU A 91 3.92 -25.27 16.01
C LEU A 91 3.71 -25.13 17.53
N PRO A 92 4.66 -24.55 18.29
CA PRO A 92 4.44 -24.22 19.70
C PRO A 92 3.23 -23.30 19.85
N ASP A 93 2.48 -23.45 20.96
CA ASP A 93 1.16 -22.82 21.09
C ASP A 93 1.18 -21.30 20.95
N GLY A 94 2.20 -20.60 21.45
CA GLY A 94 2.34 -19.14 21.28
C GLY A 94 2.36 -18.71 19.81
N PRO A 95 3.37 -19.13 19.02
CA PRO A 95 3.42 -18.93 17.57
C PRO A 95 2.16 -19.41 16.82
N ARG A 96 1.60 -20.58 17.19
CA ARG A 96 0.39 -21.13 16.56
C ARG A 96 -0.82 -20.20 16.76
N LEU A 97 -1.11 -19.84 18.01
CA LEU A 97 -2.25 -18.99 18.37
C LEU A 97 -2.10 -17.57 17.84
N ALA A 98 -0.88 -17.01 17.84
CA ALA A 98 -0.62 -15.71 17.21
C ALA A 98 -0.93 -15.74 15.70
N ARG A 99 -0.48 -16.80 15.01
CA ARG A 99 -0.74 -17.03 13.59
C ARG A 99 -2.24 -17.21 13.30
N GLU A 100 -2.96 -18.00 14.11
CA GLU A 100 -4.42 -18.16 14.02
C GLU A 100 -5.17 -16.84 14.26
N ALA A 101 -4.71 -16.02 15.21
CA ALA A 101 -5.29 -14.71 15.49
C ALA A 101 -5.12 -13.73 14.32
N THR A 102 -3.95 -13.73 13.66
CA THR A 102 -3.73 -12.94 12.44
C THR A 102 -4.66 -13.38 11.30
N MET A 103 -4.84 -14.69 11.08
CA MET A 103 -5.79 -15.20 10.09
C MET A 103 -7.22 -14.77 10.39
N ALA A 104 -7.65 -14.91 11.64
CA ALA A 104 -8.98 -14.50 12.08
C ALA A 104 -9.18 -12.99 11.87
N GLN A 105 -8.23 -12.16 12.29
CA GLN A 105 -8.27 -10.70 12.11
C GLN A 105 -8.41 -10.30 10.63
N ILE A 106 -7.62 -10.90 9.74
CA ILE A 106 -7.69 -10.59 8.29
C ILE A 106 -9.08 -10.95 7.75
N VAL A 107 -9.57 -12.16 8.04
CA VAL A 107 -10.87 -12.63 7.56
C VAL A 107 -12.02 -11.80 8.14
N ASP A 108 -12.05 -11.57 9.45
CA ASP A 108 -13.19 -10.92 10.13
C ASP A 108 -13.36 -9.46 9.70
N VAL A 109 -12.28 -8.75 9.37
CA VAL A 109 -12.32 -7.37 8.83
C VAL A 109 -12.99 -7.29 7.44
N HIS A 110 -13.11 -8.41 6.70
CA HIS A 110 -13.84 -8.48 5.43
C HIS A 110 -15.32 -8.86 5.55
N PHE A 111 -15.78 -9.30 6.74
CA PHE A 111 -17.15 -9.77 6.95
C PHE A 111 -17.86 -9.13 8.16
N SER A 112 -17.21 -8.17 8.83
CA SER A 112 -17.72 -7.48 10.04
C SER A 112 -19.04 -6.72 9.84
N GLU A 113 -19.41 -6.43 8.60
CA GLU A 113 -20.64 -5.75 8.19
C GLU A 113 -21.85 -6.69 8.07
N ILE A 114 -21.65 -8.01 8.02
CA ILE A 114 -22.75 -8.97 7.91
C ILE A 114 -23.35 -9.18 9.30
N GLY A 115 -24.42 -8.45 9.64
CA GLY A 115 -24.99 -8.44 10.98
C GLY A 115 -25.56 -9.80 11.42
N ALA A 116 -26.17 -10.53 10.48
CA ALA A 116 -26.75 -11.85 10.73
C ALA A 116 -26.44 -12.82 9.56
N PRO A 117 -25.24 -13.43 9.52
CA PRO A 117 -24.84 -14.30 8.42
C PRO A 117 -25.67 -15.59 8.37
N SER A 118 -26.05 -15.99 7.16
CA SER A 118 -26.72 -17.27 6.90
C SER A 118 -25.82 -18.47 7.24
N ALA A 119 -26.40 -19.66 7.44
CA ALA A 119 -25.62 -20.86 7.71
C ALA A 119 -24.57 -21.18 6.61
N LYS A 120 -24.90 -20.89 5.34
CA LYS A 120 -23.95 -20.99 4.20
C LYS A 120 -22.80 -19.99 4.35
N GLN A 121 -23.09 -18.74 4.70
CA GLN A 121 -22.08 -17.68 4.92
C GLN A 121 -21.16 -18.02 6.10
N VAL A 122 -21.70 -18.42 7.24
CA VAL A 122 -20.91 -18.87 8.40
C VAL A 122 -19.98 -20.02 8.02
N GLN A 123 -20.46 -20.98 7.22
CA GLN A 123 -19.64 -22.11 6.78
C GLN A 123 -18.56 -21.69 5.77
N LEU A 124 -18.83 -20.78 4.84
CA LEU A 124 -17.85 -20.23 3.91
C LEU A 124 -16.73 -19.47 4.65
N ILE A 125 -17.08 -18.58 5.57
CA ILE A 125 -16.13 -17.83 6.40
C ILE A 125 -15.28 -18.79 7.25
N LYS A 126 -15.90 -19.84 7.81
CA LYS A 126 -15.20 -20.89 8.56
C LYS A 126 -14.26 -21.71 7.67
N ASN A 127 -14.63 -22.02 6.43
CA ASN A 127 -13.74 -22.69 5.46
C ASN A 127 -12.54 -21.81 5.13
N ALA A 128 -12.74 -20.51 4.88
CA ALA A 128 -11.67 -19.56 4.63
C ALA A 128 -10.65 -19.50 5.79
N LYS A 129 -11.12 -19.43 7.05
CA LYS A 129 -10.23 -19.48 8.23
C LYS A 129 -9.48 -20.80 8.36
N LYS A 130 -10.09 -21.94 8.02
CA LYS A 130 -9.41 -23.24 8.08
C LYS A 130 -8.37 -23.40 6.98
N ILE A 131 -8.70 -23.07 5.73
CA ILE A 131 -7.75 -23.24 4.61
C ILE A 131 -6.55 -22.29 4.73
N ALA A 132 -6.71 -21.17 5.47
CA ALA A 132 -5.66 -20.24 5.85
C ALA A 132 -4.42 -20.91 6.46
N ILE A 133 -4.59 -22.00 7.23
CA ILE A 133 -3.47 -22.67 7.91
C ILE A 133 -2.41 -23.18 6.93
N LEU A 134 -2.79 -23.44 5.68
CA LEU A 134 -1.92 -23.92 4.61
C LEU A 134 -1.09 -22.81 3.95
N ILE A 135 -1.37 -21.53 4.24
CA ILE A 135 -0.79 -20.38 3.53
C ILE A 135 0.53 -19.94 4.21
N PRO A 136 1.66 -19.84 3.49
CA PRO A 136 2.90 -19.29 4.00
C PRO A 136 2.76 -17.88 4.58
N ASP A 137 3.45 -17.61 5.70
CA ASP A 137 3.29 -16.38 6.48
C ASP A 137 3.52 -15.11 5.65
N ALA A 138 4.56 -15.10 4.81
CA ALA A 138 4.95 -13.94 4.01
C ALA A 138 3.92 -13.51 2.95
N ILE A 139 3.02 -14.39 2.51
CA ILE A 139 1.93 -14.07 1.56
C ILE A 139 0.54 -14.19 2.20
N MET A 140 0.46 -14.37 3.52
CA MET A 140 -0.80 -14.69 4.21
C MET A 140 -1.87 -13.62 3.97
N ALA A 141 -1.51 -12.35 4.12
CA ALA A 141 -2.42 -11.24 3.91
C ALA A 141 -2.95 -11.19 2.47
N THR A 142 -2.05 -11.27 1.49
CA THR A 142 -2.36 -11.25 0.06
C THR A 142 -3.31 -12.38 -0.34
N GLN A 143 -3.00 -13.62 0.06
CA GLN A 143 -3.82 -14.80 -0.28
C GLN A 143 -5.13 -14.85 0.50
N LEU A 144 -5.16 -14.49 1.79
CA LEU A 144 -6.42 -14.43 2.54
C LEU A 144 -7.37 -13.38 1.99
N ARG A 145 -6.87 -12.23 1.54
CA ARG A 145 -7.67 -11.21 0.85
C ARG A 145 -8.22 -11.73 -0.48
N ALA A 146 -7.46 -12.54 -1.21
CA ALA A 146 -7.93 -13.19 -2.44
C ALA A 146 -9.07 -14.17 -2.12
N ILE A 147 -8.90 -15.00 -1.09
CA ILE A 147 -9.93 -15.93 -0.61
C ILE A 147 -11.19 -15.18 -0.13
N CYS A 148 -11.04 -14.09 0.62
CA CYS A 148 -12.16 -13.27 1.05
C CYS A 148 -12.90 -12.63 -0.14
N CYS A 149 -12.18 -12.18 -1.18
CA CYS A 149 -12.78 -11.67 -2.41
C CYS A 149 -13.67 -12.73 -3.09
N HIS A 150 -13.17 -13.95 -3.28
CA HIS A 150 -13.95 -15.06 -3.87
C HIS A 150 -15.19 -15.39 -3.03
N VAL A 151 -15.04 -15.51 -1.70
CA VAL A 151 -16.16 -15.78 -0.79
C VAL A 151 -17.20 -14.66 -0.83
N ARG A 152 -16.80 -13.39 -0.94
CA ARG A 152 -17.73 -12.27 -1.08
C ARG A 152 -18.42 -12.25 -2.43
N GLY A 153 -17.72 -12.61 -3.50
CA GLY A 153 -18.30 -12.84 -4.82
C GLY A 153 -19.46 -13.85 -4.76
N GLU A 154 -19.22 -15.01 -4.18
CA GLU A 154 -20.24 -16.06 -3.97
C GLU A 154 -21.42 -15.60 -3.08
N ILE A 155 -21.16 -14.79 -2.06
CA ILE A 155 -22.22 -14.21 -1.20
C ILE A 155 -23.04 -13.15 -1.96
N LEU A 156 -22.43 -12.44 -2.90
CA LEU A 156 -23.09 -11.43 -3.73
C LEU A 156 -23.91 -12.06 -4.86
N THR A 157 -23.41 -13.10 -5.52
CA THR A 157 -24.12 -13.79 -6.60
C THR A 157 -25.33 -14.58 -6.09
N ASP A 158 -25.28 -15.12 -4.86
CA ASP A 158 -26.40 -15.83 -4.23
C ASP A 158 -27.51 -14.88 -3.75
N ILE A 159 -28.40 -14.51 -4.68
CA ILE A 159 -29.59 -13.67 -4.44
C ILE A 159 -30.45 -14.20 -3.27
N SER A 160 -30.46 -15.52 -3.03
CA SER A 160 -31.32 -16.14 -2.01
C SER A 160 -30.79 -15.99 -0.58
N THR A 161 -29.48 -15.78 -0.41
CA THR A 161 -28.87 -15.61 0.92
C THR A 161 -28.18 -14.25 1.11
N ARG A 162 -28.13 -13.39 0.08
CA ARG A 162 -27.48 -12.07 0.09
C ARG A 162 -27.88 -11.23 1.32
N PRO A 163 -26.92 -10.72 2.12
CA PRO A 163 -27.22 -9.86 3.26
C PRO A 163 -27.91 -8.54 2.85
N PRO A 164 -28.92 -8.04 3.59
CA PRO A 164 -29.54 -6.73 3.33
C PRO A 164 -28.53 -5.57 3.30
N GLU A 165 -27.45 -5.67 4.07
CA GLU A 165 -26.35 -4.70 4.14
C GLU A 165 -25.63 -4.56 2.79
N TYR A 166 -25.72 -5.56 1.91
CA TYR A 166 -25.14 -5.52 0.56
C TYR A 166 -26.06 -4.81 -0.46
N ALA A 167 -27.25 -4.32 -0.08
CA ALA A 167 -28.14 -3.60 -1.00
C ALA A 167 -27.49 -2.34 -1.61
N GLY A 168 -26.76 -1.56 -0.81
CA GLY A 168 -26.02 -0.39 -1.30
C GLY A 168 -24.90 -0.76 -2.28
N LEU A 169 -24.23 -1.89 -2.04
CA LEU A 169 -23.23 -2.44 -2.96
C LEU A 169 -23.90 -2.91 -4.27
N VAL A 170 -25.00 -3.66 -4.21
CA VAL A 170 -25.74 -4.11 -5.41
C VAL A 170 -26.22 -2.92 -6.25
N ASN A 171 -26.72 -1.86 -5.64
CA ASN A 171 -27.11 -0.64 -6.36
C ASN A 171 -25.92 -0.01 -7.07
N PHE A 172 -24.75 0.03 -6.42
CA PHE A 172 -23.50 0.47 -7.05
C PHE A 172 -23.04 -0.47 -8.17
N LEU A 173 -23.25 -1.79 -8.08
CA LEU A 173 -22.94 -2.72 -9.18
C LEU A 173 -23.82 -2.47 -10.41
N LEU A 174 -25.11 -2.16 -10.20
CA LEU A 174 -26.04 -1.80 -11.28
C LEU A 174 -25.69 -0.43 -11.90
N GLU A 175 -25.31 0.55 -11.07
CA GLU A 175 -24.80 1.84 -11.53
C GLU A 175 -23.49 1.67 -12.33
N LEU A 176 -22.57 0.83 -11.85
CA LEU A 176 -21.31 0.54 -12.52
C LEU A 176 -21.53 -0.09 -13.90
N ALA A 177 -22.48 -1.00 -14.03
CA ALA A 177 -22.86 -1.59 -15.32
C ALA A 177 -23.42 -0.53 -16.30
N GLN A 178 -24.18 0.46 -15.81
CA GLN A 178 -24.68 1.59 -16.61
C GLN A 178 -23.56 2.57 -16.99
N LEU A 179 -22.58 2.80 -16.10
CA LEU A 179 -21.42 3.65 -16.38
C LEU A 179 -20.40 3.00 -17.33
N CYS A 180 -20.48 1.68 -17.52
CA CYS A 180 -19.63 0.88 -18.41
C CYS A 180 -20.38 0.36 -19.66
N ASP A 181 -21.47 1.02 -20.08
CA ASP A 181 -22.40 0.52 -21.09
C ASP A 181 -21.70 0.11 -22.43
N PRO A 182 -21.88 -1.15 -22.90
CA PRO A 182 -21.20 -1.68 -24.08
C PRO A 182 -21.44 -0.95 -25.41
N GLU A 183 -22.48 -0.11 -25.55
CA GLU A 183 -22.78 0.58 -26.83
C GLU A 183 -21.61 1.42 -27.39
N HIS A 184 -20.62 1.77 -26.55
CA HIS A 184 -19.47 2.59 -26.95
C HIS A 184 -18.13 1.83 -27.07
N ASN A 185 -17.98 0.63 -26.48
CA ASN A 185 -16.79 -0.23 -26.71
C ASN A 185 -16.95 -1.62 -26.08
N SER A 186 -16.64 -2.70 -26.82
CA SER A 186 -16.73 -4.08 -26.31
C SER A 186 -15.66 -4.46 -25.27
N ARG A 187 -14.77 -3.53 -24.90
CA ARG A 187 -13.76 -3.71 -23.84
C ARG A 187 -14.24 -3.26 -22.44
N HIS A 188 -15.49 -2.79 -22.31
CA HIS A 188 -15.99 -2.26 -21.04
C HIS A 188 -16.55 -3.30 -20.06
N GLU A 189 -16.95 -4.49 -20.51
CA GLU A 189 -17.42 -5.57 -19.60
C GLU A 189 -16.31 -6.01 -18.63
N ASP A 190 -15.08 -6.18 -19.13
CA ASP A 190 -13.90 -6.51 -18.32
C ASP A 190 -13.58 -5.41 -17.29
N VAL A 191 -13.70 -4.14 -17.69
CA VAL A 191 -13.47 -2.98 -16.80
C VAL A 191 -14.45 -2.98 -15.63
N GLY A 192 -15.74 -3.27 -15.90
CA GLY A 192 -16.74 -3.40 -14.85
C GLY A 192 -16.35 -4.49 -13.84
N SER A 193 -16.05 -5.70 -14.32
CA SER A 193 -15.67 -6.84 -13.47
C SER A 193 -14.46 -6.56 -12.58
N GLU A 194 -13.40 -5.93 -13.12
CA GLU A 194 -12.20 -5.66 -12.34
C GLU A 194 -12.39 -4.53 -11.31
N LEU A 195 -13.21 -3.52 -11.62
CA LEU A 195 -13.60 -2.51 -10.64
C LEU A 195 -14.42 -3.11 -9.47
N VAL A 196 -15.20 -4.16 -9.72
CA VAL A 196 -15.82 -4.96 -8.65
C VAL A 196 -14.77 -5.71 -7.85
N ASN A 197 -13.80 -6.37 -8.48
CA ASN A 197 -12.73 -7.07 -7.77
C ASN A 197 -11.86 -6.11 -6.90
N VAL A 198 -11.58 -4.90 -7.40
CA VAL A 198 -10.91 -3.83 -6.61
C VAL A 198 -11.68 -3.54 -5.34
N LEU A 199 -13.01 -3.53 -5.39
CA LEU A 199 -13.88 -3.26 -4.24
C LEU A 199 -13.94 -4.47 -3.29
N LEU A 200 -14.18 -5.69 -3.79
CA LEU A 200 -14.35 -6.89 -2.96
C LEU A 200 -13.09 -7.30 -2.18
N THR A 201 -11.90 -7.00 -2.72
CA THR A 201 -10.60 -7.20 -2.07
C THR A 201 -10.28 -6.22 -0.93
N ARG A 202 -11.22 -5.34 -0.55
CA ARG A 202 -11.07 -4.34 0.54
C ARG A 202 -11.91 -4.66 1.77
N PRO A 203 -11.49 -4.19 2.96
CA PRO A 203 -12.37 -4.10 4.12
C PRO A 203 -13.63 -3.31 3.81
N SER A 204 -14.74 -3.71 4.40
CA SER A 204 -16.08 -3.15 4.19
C SER A 204 -16.16 -1.68 4.59
N SER A 205 -15.38 -1.29 5.61
CA SER A 205 -15.18 0.09 6.03
C SER A 205 -14.56 1.01 4.98
N ARG A 206 -13.95 0.47 3.90
CA ARG A 206 -13.44 1.25 2.77
C ARG A 206 -14.38 1.31 1.57
N PHE A 207 -15.52 0.63 1.59
CA PHE A 207 -16.39 0.49 0.42
C PHE A 207 -16.87 1.84 -0.12
N GLU A 208 -17.43 2.71 0.72
CA GLU A 208 -17.94 4.02 0.30
C GLU A 208 -16.85 4.89 -0.33
N SER A 209 -15.65 4.93 0.28
CA SER A 209 -14.48 5.65 -0.24
C SER A 209 -14.05 5.14 -1.62
N VAL A 210 -14.00 3.83 -1.81
CA VAL A 210 -13.59 3.22 -3.09
C VAL A 210 -14.68 3.38 -4.16
N GLN A 211 -15.96 3.25 -3.79
CA GLN A 211 -17.09 3.55 -4.69
C GLN A 211 -17.07 5.00 -5.16
N ALA A 212 -16.77 5.95 -4.27
CA ALA A 212 -16.65 7.37 -4.62
C ALA A 212 -15.49 7.61 -5.60
N GLN A 213 -14.32 6.99 -5.39
CA GLN A 213 -13.18 7.03 -6.31
C GLN A 213 -13.56 6.45 -7.69
N ILE A 214 -14.22 5.29 -7.73
CA ILE A 214 -14.62 4.65 -9.00
C ILE A 214 -15.65 5.50 -9.75
N ARG A 215 -16.68 6.04 -9.09
CA ARG A 215 -17.61 7.01 -9.71
C ARG A 215 -16.86 8.21 -10.27
N GLN A 216 -15.94 8.79 -9.50
CA GLN A 216 -15.17 9.96 -9.91
C GLN A 216 -14.28 9.67 -11.13
N LEU A 217 -13.73 8.45 -11.24
CA LEU A 217 -12.92 8.02 -12.38
C LEU A 217 -13.76 7.94 -13.66
N LEU A 218 -14.90 7.25 -13.57
CA LEU A 218 -15.79 7.01 -14.71
C LEU A 218 -16.49 8.29 -15.18
N THR A 219 -17.01 9.11 -14.25
CA THR A 219 -17.65 10.40 -14.57
C THR A 219 -16.67 11.43 -15.15
N ARG A 220 -15.36 11.30 -14.91
CA ARG A 220 -14.31 12.09 -15.56
C ARG A 220 -13.86 11.54 -16.92
N GLY A 221 -14.41 10.42 -17.38
CA GLY A 221 -14.00 9.75 -18.62
C GLY A 221 -12.60 9.12 -18.57
N LEU A 222 -12.09 8.82 -17.36
CA LEU A 222 -10.73 8.31 -17.15
C LEU A 222 -10.67 6.76 -17.08
N GLY A 223 -11.75 6.06 -17.43
CA GLY A 223 -11.85 4.60 -17.41
C GLY A 223 -10.83 3.86 -18.28
N GLU A 224 -10.25 4.52 -19.29
CA GLU A 224 -9.15 3.99 -20.11
C GLU A 224 -7.96 3.50 -19.27
N VAL A 225 -7.67 4.14 -18.13
CA VAL A 225 -6.57 3.74 -17.24
C VAL A 225 -6.75 2.32 -16.72
N VAL A 226 -8.00 1.87 -16.51
CA VAL A 226 -8.31 0.51 -16.03
C VAL A 226 -7.94 -0.49 -17.11
N THR A 227 -8.44 -0.31 -18.34
CA THR A 227 -8.13 -1.20 -19.47
C THR A 227 -6.62 -1.27 -19.73
N GLN A 228 -5.91 -0.12 -19.76
CA GLN A 228 -4.46 -0.13 -19.97
C GLN A 228 -3.70 -0.77 -18.81
N THR A 229 -4.16 -0.62 -17.56
CA THR A 229 -3.56 -1.30 -16.40
C THR A 229 -3.77 -2.82 -16.49
N MET A 230 -4.95 -3.28 -16.90
CA MET A 230 -5.25 -4.71 -17.06
C MET A 230 -4.48 -5.35 -18.24
N ASP A 231 -4.37 -4.65 -19.38
CA ASP A 231 -3.53 -5.07 -20.52
C ASP A 231 -2.05 -5.24 -20.06
N ARG A 232 -1.53 -4.32 -19.23
CA ARG A 232 -0.18 -4.40 -18.65
C ARG A 232 -0.03 -5.49 -17.59
N LEU A 233 -1.00 -5.67 -16.70
CA LEU A 233 -1.00 -6.74 -15.69
C LEU A 233 -0.99 -8.13 -16.35
N SER A 234 -1.81 -8.32 -17.39
CA SER A 234 -1.86 -9.56 -18.17
C SER A 234 -0.55 -9.83 -18.89
N ALA A 235 0.08 -8.80 -19.47
CA ALA A 235 1.38 -8.91 -20.12
C ALA A 235 2.55 -9.18 -19.15
N LEU A 236 2.45 -8.72 -17.90
CA LEU A 236 3.49 -8.90 -16.89
C LEU A 236 3.53 -10.34 -16.34
N GLY A 237 2.35 -10.97 -16.19
CA GLY A 237 2.20 -12.33 -15.70
C GLY A 237 2.58 -12.53 -14.22
N GLY A 238 2.12 -13.64 -13.64
CA GLY A 238 2.56 -14.12 -12.32
C GLY A 238 2.22 -13.27 -11.08
N LEU A 239 1.59 -12.10 -11.24
CA LEU A 239 1.08 -11.31 -10.12
C LEU A 239 -0.21 -11.92 -9.54
N PRO A 240 -0.32 -12.12 -8.21
CA PRO A 240 -1.59 -12.43 -7.56
C PRO A 240 -2.62 -11.33 -7.82
N ILE A 241 -3.87 -11.72 -8.06
CA ILE A 241 -4.94 -10.80 -8.46
C ILE A 241 -5.09 -9.63 -7.47
N VAL A 242 -5.01 -9.88 -6.16
CA VAL A 242 -5.07 -8.84 -5.11
C VAL A 242 -3.95 -7.81 -5.25
N THR A 243 -2.72 -8.24 -5.55
CA THR A 243 -1.57 -7.35 -5.70
C THR A 243 -1.72 -6.47 -6.94
N GLY A 244 -2.27 -7.02 -8.03
CA GLY A 244 -2.64 -6.24 -9.22
C GLY A 244 -3.75 -5.23 -8.95
N LEU A 245 -4.80 -5.64 -8.22
CA LEU A 245 -5.93 -4.78 -7.84
C LEU A 245 -5.54 -3.70 -6.80
N ASP A 246 -4.52 -3.95 -5.99
CA ASP A 246 -3.89 -2.95 -5.11
C ASP A 246 -3.11 -1.91 -5.91
N ALA A 247 -2.38 -2.32 -6.95
CA ALA A 247 -1.72 -1.42 -7.88
C ALA A 247 -2.74 -0.57 -8.67
N LEU A 248 -3.78 -1.21 -9.21
CA LEU A 248 -4.87 -0.54 -9.93
C LEU A 248 -5.55 0.53 -9.06
N LEU A 249 -5.84 0.25 -7.79
CA LEU A 249 -6.44 1.28 -6.92
C LEU A 249 -5.50 2.48 -6.71
N ARG A 250 -4.19 2.27 -6.54
CA ARG A 250 -3.22 3.38 -6.42
C ARG A 250 -3.12 4.19 -7.71
N ILE A 251 -3.13 3.52 -8.86
CA ILE A 251 -3.17 4.15 -10.18
C ILE A 251 -4.45 5.00 -10.33
N ILE A 252 -5.60 4.52 -9.85
CA ILE A 252 -6.85 5.28 -9.80
C ILE A 252 -6.72 6.50 -8.87
N GLU A 253 -6.21 6.32 -7.65
CA GLU A 253 -6.01 7.41 -6.67
C GLU A 253 -5.07 8.52 -7.23
N ASP A 254 -3.99 8.15 -7.91
CA ASP A 254 -3.08 9.10 -8.56
C ASP A 254 -3.70 9.73 -9.82
N THR A 255 -4.43 8.98 -10.63
CA THR A 255 -5.17 9.50 -11.81
C THR A 255 -6.22 10.54 -11.40
N LEU A 256 -6.91 10.32 -10.28
CA LEU A 256 -7.88 11.27 -9.72
C LEU A 256 -7.22 12.52 -9.14
N THR A 257 -5.99 12.40 -8.65
CA THR A 257 -5.21 13.49 -8.05
C THR A 257 -4.52 14.36 -9.11
N HIS A 258 -3.93 13.76 -10.13
CA HIS A 258 -3.08 14.45 -11.13
C HIS A 258 -3.75 14.63 -12.49
N GLY A 259 -4.89 13.96 -12.74
CA GLY A 259 -5.56 13.98 -14.03
C GLY A 259 -4.96 12.97 -15.02
N ARG A 260 -5.21 13.20 -16.32
CA ARG A 260 -4.69 12.33 -17.40
C ARG A 260 -3.22 12.67 -17.68
N PRO A 261 -2.28 11.71 -17.56
CA PRO A 261 -0.89 11.91 -17.95
C PRO A 261 -0.74 11.99 -19.47
N ALA A 262 0.40 12.49 -19.95
CA ALA A 262 0.71 12.52 -21.39
C ALA A 262 0.83 11.10 -21.99
N GLN A 263 1.36 10.15 -21.22
CA GLN A 263 1.35 8.72 -21.53
C GLN A 263 0.95 7.95 -20.27
N TRP A 264 0.06 6.96 -20.41
CA TRP A 264 -0.38 6.16 -19.26
C TRP A 264 0.72 5.24 -18.71
N SER A 265 1.69 4.82 -19.54
CA SER A 265 2.87 4.05 -19.11
C SER A 265 3.64 4.72 -17.98
N ASP A 266 3.81 6.05 -18.06
CA ASP A 266 4.59 6.83 -17.10
C ASP A 266 3.96 6.81 -15.69
N LEU A 267 2.66 6.50 -15.60
CA LEU A 267 1.93 6.30 -14.36
C LEU A 267 1.80 4.80 -14.00
N ILE A 268 1.42 3.96 -14.95
CA ILE A 268 1.09 2.54 -14.71
C ILE A 268 2.35 1.72 -14.41
N ASP A 269 3.38 1.83 -15.24
CA ASP A 269 4.53 0.92 -15.18
C ASP A 269 5.31 1.04 -13.86
N PRO A 270 5.52 2.23 -13.25
CA PRO A 270 6.11 2.35 -11.92
C PRO A 270 5.29 1.68 -10.79
N HIS A 271 3.96 1.82 -10.81
CA HIS A 271 3.07 1.17 -9.83
C HIS A 271 3.10 -0.36 -9.97
N LEU A 272 3.08 -0.87 -11.21
CA LEU A 272 3.20 -2.30 -11.48
C LEU A 272 4.59 -2.85 -11.12
N ALA A 273 5.66 -2.08 -11.33
CA ALA A 273 7.00 -2.44 -10.91
C ALA A 273 7.12 -2.57 -9.37
N VAL A 274 6.50 -1.67 -8.60
CA VAL A 274 6.41 -1.79 -7.13
C VAL A 274 5.57 -2.99 -6.71
N ALA A 275 4.41 -3.20 -7.33
CA ALA A 275 3.52 -4.32 -7.06
C ALA A 275 4.22 -5.68 -7.29
N LYS A 276 4.93 -5.80 -8.41
CA LYS A 276 5.77 -6.97 -8.71
C LYS A 276 6.94 -7.12 -7.75
N ALA A 277 7.65 -6.05 -7.42
CA ALA A 277 8.79 -6.12 -6.50
C ALA A 277 8.38 -6.56 -5.08
N LEU A 278 7.20 -6.13 -4.61
CA LEU A 278 6.60 -6.63 -3.36
C LEU A 278 6.22 -8.11 -3.46
N ASN A 279 5.53 -8.52 -4.53
CA ASN A 279 5.19 -9.92 -4.75
C ASN A 279 6.43 -10.84 -4.79
N ASP A 280 7.46 -10.42 -5.52
CA ASP A 280 8.72 -11.16 -5.65
C ASP A 280 9.46 -11.22 -4.30
N CYS A 281 9.39 -10.17 -3.47
CA CYS A 281 9.88 -10.18 -2.08
C CYS A 281 9.15 -11.23 -1.23
N GLU A 282 7.81 -11.23 -1.22
CA GLU A 282 7.01 -12.19 -0.46
C GLU A 282 7.30 -13.63 -0.91
N HIS A 283 7.33 -13.89 -2.22
CA HIS A 283 7.67 -15.21 -2.77
C HIS A 283 9.09 -15.64 -2.42
N ASN A 284 10.07 -14.74 -2.40
CA ASN A 284 11.44 -15.06 -2.01
C ASN A 284 11.57 -15.43 -0.53
N LEU A 285 10.78 -14.82 0.35
CA LEU A 285 10.69 -15.22 1.76
C LEU A 285 10.10 -16.63 1.88
N VAL A 286 9.03 -16.95 1.13
CA VAL A 286 8.46 -18.31 1.10
C VAL A 286 9.46 -19.32 0.53
N LEU A 287 10.17 -18.99 -0.56
CA LEU A 287 11.18 -19.85 -1.18
C LEU A 287 12.29 -20.17 -0.18
N ARG A 288 12.85 -19.17 0.50
CA ARG A 288 13.89 -19.35 1.53
C ARG A 288 13.40 -20.24 2.68
N ALA A 289 12.19 -20.01 3.18
CA ALA A 289 11.59 -20.85 4.22
C ALA A 289 11.37 -22.29 3.75
N SER A 290 10.98 -22.48 2.48
CA SER A 290 10.73 -23.81 1.89
C SER A 290 12.04 -24.57 1.64
N VAL A 291 13.09 -23.89 1.15
CA VAL A 291 14.46 -24.45 1.04
C VAL A 291 14.99 -24.88 2.41
N ALA A 292 14.77 -24.08 3.47
CA ALA A 292 15.15 -24.45 4.83
C ALA A 292 14.36 -25.68 5.32
N ALA A 293 13.05 -25.73 5.09
CA ALA A 293 12.20 -26.86 5.47
C ALA A 293 12.60 -28.17 4.76
N VAL A 294 12.89 -28.12 3.45
CA VAL A 294 13.35 -29.29 2.67
C VAL A 294 14.71 -29.79 3.16
N ARG A 295 15.65 -28.88 3.47
CA ARG A 295 16.96 -29.24 4.06
C ARG A 295 16.83 -29.83 5.46
N ALA A 296 15.84 -29.40 6.23
CA ALA A 296 15.50 -29.96 7.55
C ALA A 296 14.71 -31.28 7.47
N GLY A 297 14.39 -31.79 6.27
CA GLY A 297 13.63 -33.03 6.10
C GLY A 297 12.15 -32.93 6.47
N VAL A 298 11.57 -31.72 6.48
CA VAL A 298 10.13 -31.52 6.74
C VAL A 298 9.32 -32.21 5.65
N PRO A 299 8.41 -33.15 6.00
CA PRO A 299 7.64 -33.88 5.00
C PRO A 299 6.54 -33.00 4.41
N MET A 300 6.42 -33.02 3.08
CA MET A 300 5.46 -32.22 2.29
C MET A 300 4.49 -33.09 1.49
N GLY A 301 4.30 -34.36 1.86
CA GLY A 301 3.73 -35.37 0.98
C GLY A 301 4.80 -36.10 0.18
N SER A 302 4.54 -37.36 -0.12
CA SER A 302 5.54 -38.29 -0.68
C SER A 302 6.12 -37.81 -2.02
N GLU A 303 5.27 -37.27 -2.89
CA GLU A 303 5.66 -36.76 -4.20
C GLU A 303 6.35 -35.39 -4.10
N ARG A 304 5.74 -34.43 -3.39
CA ARG A 304 6.26 -33.05 -3.30
C ARG A 304 7.57 -32.97 -2.51
N THR A 305 7.79 -33.86 -1.55
CA THR A 305 9.08 -34.00 -0.86
C THR A 305 10.16 -34.44 -1.84
N ARG A 306 9.89 -35.47 -2.67
CA ARG A 306 10.83 -35.97 -3.69
C ARG A 306 11.12 -34.92 -4.76
N GLN A 307 10.08 -34.26 -5.27
CA GLN A 307 10.19 -33.15 -6.22
C GLN A 307 11.08 -32.03 -5.67
N SER A 308 10.87 -31.64 -4.41
CA SER A 308 11.64 -30.56 -3.79
C SER A 308 13.11 -30.91 -3.54
N GLN A 309 13.38 -32.16 -3.14
CA GLN A 309 14.75 -32.67 -2.97
C GLN A 309 15.48 -32.73 -4.32
N ALA A 310 14.81 -33.20 -5.38
CA ALA A 310 15.37 -33.23 -6.73
C ALA A 310 15.70 -31.81 -7.24
N ALA A 311 14.77 -30.86 -7.12
CA ALA A 311 14.99 -29.46 -7.52
C ALA A 311 16.20 -28.83 -6.79
N LEU A 312 16.34 -29.08 -5.49
CA LEU A 312 17.44 -28.57 -4.68
C LEU A 312 18.79 -29.22 -5.08
N GLN A 313 18.80 -30.52 -5.37
CA GLN A 313 19.97 -31.23 -5.87
C GLN A 313 20.43 -30.68 -7.24
N THR A 314 19.49 -30.52 -8.19
CA THR A 314 19.77 -29.97 -9.53
C THR A 314 20.45 -28.59 -9.44
N MET A 315 19.95 -27.67 -8.61
CA MET A 315 20.56 -26.35 -8.42
C MET A 315 22.00 -26.45 -7.84
N GLN A 316 22.23 -27.36 -6.89
CA GLN A 316 23.58 -27.56 -6.33
C GLN A 316 24.57 -28.09 -7.38
N ASP A 317 24.13 -29.00 -8.25
CA ASP A 317 24.97 -29.56 -9.30
C ASP A 317 25.27 -28.53 -10.40
N MET A 318 24.33 -27.62 -10.71
CA MET A 318 24.59 -26.48 -11.60
C MET A 318 25.59 -25.48 -11.03
N LEU A 319 25.48 -25.12 -9.74
CA LEU A 319 26.42 -24.22 -9.07
C LEU A 319 27.87 -24.75 -9.18
N ARG A 320 28.10 -26.01 -8.82
CA ARG A 320 29.41 -26.67 -8.92
C ARG A 320 29.98 -26.68 -10.35
N ALA A 321 29.12 -26.66 -11.37
CA ALA A 321 29.53 -26.67 -12.77
C ALA A 321 29.95 -25.29 -13.32
N VAL A 322 29.56 -24.19 -12.66
CA VAL A 322 29.95 -22.83 -13.07
C VAL A 322 31.26 -22.40 -12.41
N ASP A 323 31.49 -22.73 -11.14
CA ASP A 323 32.76 -22.46 -10.44
C ASP A 323 33.98 -22.99 -11.20
N GLN A 324 33.80 -24.06 -11.98
CA GLN A 324 34.83 -24.69 -12.81
C GLN A 324 35.20 -23.90 -14.08
N LYS A 325 34.48 -22.83 -14.46
CA LYS A 325 34.59 -22.18 -15.79
C LYS A 325 35.17 -20.76 -15.82
N MET A 326 35.31 -20.07 -14.68
CA MET A 326 35.39 -18.58 -14.65
C MET A 326 36.79 -17.92 -14.76
N THR A 327 37.86 -18.60 -15.23
CA THR A 327 39.24 -18.15 -14.90
C THR A 327 40.01 -17.20 -15.86
N PRO A 328 39.82 -17.12 -17.20
CA PRO A 328 40.69 -16.26 -18.04
C PRO A 328 40.05 -15.25 -19.02
N ALA A 329 38.75 -15.31 -19.34
CA ALA A 329 38.20 -14.59 -20.51
C ALA A 329 37.91 -13.07 -20.32
N ARG A 330 37.88 -12.58 -19.07
CA ARG A 330 37.22 -11.31 -18.72
C ARG A 330 37.98 -10.01 -19.08
N ALA A 331 39.26 -10.08 -19.43
CA ALA A 331 40.12 -8.90 -19.59
C ALA A 331 39.81 -8.05 -20.84
N THR A 332 39.21 -8.63 -21.87
CA THR A 332 39.15 -8.03 -23.22
C THR A 332 37.94 -7.12 -23.44
N THR A 333 36.77 -7.51 -22.92
CA THR A 333 35.48 -6.90 -23.26
C THR A 333 35.25 -5.54 -22.58
N ALA A 334 35.74 -5.38 -21.35
CA ALA A 334 35.52 -4.16 -20.55
C ALA A 334 36.18 -2.89 -21.13
N ARG A 335 37.08 -3.03 -22.12
CA ARG A 335 37.84 -1.91 -22.70
C ARG A 335 37.11 -1.18 -23.82
N GLN A 336 36.07 -1.77 -24.40
CA GLN A 336 35.40 -1.24 -25.61
C GLN A 336 34.19 -0.34 -25.30
N LEU A 337 33.54 -0.49 -24.15
CA LEU A 337 32.26 0.18 -23.82
C LEU A 337 32.40 1.59 -23.23
N ARG A 338 33.61 2.12 -23.04
CA ARG A 338 33.87 3.40 -22.34
C ARG A 338 33.96 4.65 -23.24
N ALA A 339 33.57 4.55 -24.52
CA ALA A 339 33.80 5.62 -25.49
C ALA A 339 32.53 6.04 -26.27
N LYS A 340 31.62 6.79 -25.62
CA LYS A 340 30.75 7.85 -26.20
C LYS A 340 29.64 8.32 -25.23
N ALA A 341 29.64 9.60 -24.86
CA ALA A 341 28.46 10.49 -24.76
C ALA A 341 28.91 11.91 -24.33
N ALA A 342 28.19 12.95 -24.76
CA ALA A 342 28.36 14.35 -24.31
C ALA A 342 26.98 15.06 -24.28
N PRO A 343 26.78 16.15 -23.48
CA PRO A 343 25.45 16.64 -23.07
C PRO A 343 25.04 18.03 -23.63
N LEU A 344 23.77 18.44 -23.42
CA LEU A 344 23.20 19.78 -23.73
C LEU A 344 22.08 20.22 -22.75
N THR A 345 21.67 21.50 -22.83
CA THR A 345 21.00 22.36 -21.80
C THR A 345 20.01 23.38 -22.44
N SER A 346 19.02 24.04 -21.80
CA SER A 346 18.36 24.01 -20.46
C SER A 346 17.24 25.10 -20.37
N ALA A 347 16.56 25.25 -19.21
CA ALA A 347 15.97 26.50 -18.62
C ALA A 347 14.45 26.86 -18.73
N GLN A 348 13.84 27.15 -17.55
CA GLN A 348 12.85 28.23 -17.18
C GLN A 348 11.39 28.23 -17.72
N ALA A 349 10.35 28.86 -17.10
CA ALA A 349 10.02 29.24 -15.69
C ALA A 349 8.55 29.79 -15.54
N ALA A 350 7.95 29.63 -14.33
CA ALA A 350 6.94 30.45 -13.57
C ALA A 350 5.52 30.93 -14.06
N GLU A 351 4.53 30.77 -13.15
CA GLU A 351 3.36 31.66 -12.77
C GLU A 351 2.21 31.97 -13.78
N ASP A 352 0.95 32.32 -13.42
CA ASP A 352 0.25 32.61 -12.12
C ASP A 352 -1.30 32.27 -12.18
N LEU A 353 -2.06 32.55 -11.09
CA LEU A 353 -3.50 32.24 -10.84
C LEU A 353 -4.52 33.36 -11.16
N ASP A 354 -5.81 33.01 -11.26
CA ASP A 354 -6.96 33.90 -11.59
C ASP A 354 -7.98 34.05 -10.42
N ALA A 355 -8.75 35.15 -10.39
CA ALA A 355 -9.41 35.67 -9.19
C ALA A 355 -10.88 36.13 -9.38
N VAL A 356 -11.88 35.27 -9.10
CA VAL A 356 -13.32 35.62 -9.22
C VAL A 356 -14.25 35.04 -8.13
N GLN A 357 -13.87 35.01 -6.84
CA GLN A 357 -14.80 34.62 -5.74
C GLN A 357 -14.76 35.50 -4.46
N SER A 358 -14.08 36.65 -4.46
CA SER A 358 -13.85 37.47 -3.25
C SER A 358 -15.05 38.28 -2.72
N TRP A 359 -16.09 38.52 -3.53
CA TRP A 359 -16.93 39.73 -3.37
C TRP A 359 -18.08 39.68 -2.35
N SER A 360 -18.55 38.50 -1.93
CA SER A 360 -19.62 38.38 -0.91
C SER A 360 -19.07 38.28 0.52
N VAL A 361 -17.88 37.68 0.68
CA VAL A 361 -17.18 37.52 1.96
C VAL A 361 -16.56 38.83 2.43
N GLU A 362 -16.01 39.63 1.50
CA GLU A 362 -15.39 40.94 1.74
C GLU A 362 -16.28 41.88 2.58
N ARG A 363 -17.60 41.78 2.43
CA ARG A 363 -18.58 42.66 3.09
C ARG A 363 -18.79 42.36 4.57
N LEU A 364 -18.72 41.08 4.97
CA LEU A 364 -18.76 40.61 6.36
C LEU A 364 -17.42 40.88 7.05
N VAL A 365 -16.32 40.55 6.36
CA VAL A 365 -14.93 40.82 6.76
C VAL A 365 -14.71 42.33 7.05
N ARG A 366 -15.36 43.22 6.30
CA ARG A 366 -15.29 44.68 6.50
C ARG A 366 -15.87 45.20 7.82
N TRP A 367 -16.78 44.46 8.46
CA TRP A 367 -17.42 44.87 9.71
C TRP A 367 -16.65 44.40 10.95
N ILE A 368 -15.84 43.35 10.81
CA ILE A 368 -15.00 42.75 11.88
C ILE A 368 -13.51 43.17 11.81
N GLU A 369 -13.19 44.14 10.94
CA GLU A 369 -11.86 44.73 10.70
C GLU A 369 -10.83 43.87 9.92
N GLY A 370 -11.28 42.88 9.13
CA GLY A 370 -10.38 42.08 8.28
C GLY A 370 -9.87 40.78 8.93
N PRO A 371 -9.18 39.91 8.15
CA PRO A 371 -8.35 38.85 8.74
C PRO A 371 -7.30 39.48 9.64
N VAL A 372 -7.01 38.87 10.78
CA VAL A 372 -6.41 39.55 11.94
C VAL A 372 -4.88 39.60 11.84
N THR A 373 -4.33 40.05 10.70
CA THR A 373 -2.97 39.67 10.29
C THR A 373 -1.86 40.71 10.55
N SER A 374 -2.10 41.85 11.24
CA SER A 374 -1.03 42.85 11.43
C SER A 374 -0.95 43.62 12.76
N ALA A 375 -1.86 43.41 13.73
CA ALA A 375 -1.67 43.87 15.10
C ALA A 375 -2.44 42.99 16.09
N ALA A 376 -1.89 42.76 17.29
CA ALA A 376 -2.66 42.19 18.40
C ALA A 376 -3.85 43.12 18.71
N VAL A 377 -5.05 42.56 18.86
CA VAL A 377 -6.25 43.34 19.14
C VAL A 377 -6.14 43.94 20.53
N LYS A 378 -6.23 45.26 20.65
CA LYS A 378 -6.05 46.02 21.91
C LYS A 378 -7.33 46.58 22.50
N GLN A 379 -8.42 46.65 21.73
CA GLN A 379 -9.69 47.25 22.14
C GLN A 379 -10.88 46.46 21.57
N PRO A 380 -12.02 46.42 22.28
CA PRO A 380 -13.25 45.83 21.76
C PRO A 380 -13.85 46.69 20.63
N ILE A 381 -14.72 46.09 19.84
CA ILE A 381 -15.41 46.73 18.72
C ILE A 381 -16.38 47.79 19.23
N ASP A 382 -16.25 49.00 18.67
CA ASP A 382 -17.16 50.13 18.91
C ASP A 382 -18.52 49.89 18.22
N ARG A 383 -19.42 49.26 18.98
CA ARG A 383 -20.79 48.93 18.57
C ARG A 383 -21.58 50.17 18.14
N GLN A 384 -21.38 51.31 18.81
CA GLN A 384 -22.11 52.55 18.51
C GLN A 384 -21.71 53.10 17.14
N LYS A 385 -20.41 53.07 16.84
CA LYS A 385 -19.84 53.52 15.56
C LYS A 385 -20.24 52.62 14.39
N ILE A 386 -20.37 51.31 14.60
CA ILE A 386 -20.93 50.40 13.57
C ILE A 386 -22.40 50.74 13.29
N VAL A 387 -23.23 50.87 14.32
CA VAL A 387 -24.64 51.24 14.17
C VAL A 387 -24.79 52.59 13.47
N ALA A 388 -23.97 53.58 13.82
CA ALA A 388 -23.97 54.89 13.15
C ALA A 388 -23.55 54.81 11.68
N ARG A 389 -22.51 54.04 11.37
CA ARG A 389 -21.98 53.87 9.99
C ARG A 389 -22.96 53.13 9.08
N GLU A 390 -23.61 52.08 9.57
CA GLU A 390 -24.62 51.33 8.82
C GLU A 390 -25.90 52.18 8.61
N ARG A 391 -26.32 52.97 9.61
CA ARG A 391 -27.42 53.94 9.45
C ARG A 391 -27.10 55.00 8.38
N GLU A 392 -25.86 55.47 8.32
CA GLU A 392 -25.44 56.44 7.31
C GLU A 392 -25.32 55.80 5.90
N ALA A 393 -24.77 54.59 5.80
CA ALA A 393 -24.74 53.83 4.54
C ALA A 393 -26.16 53.57 3.98
N ARG A 394 -27.13 53.28 4.85
CA ARG A 394 -28.55 53.12 4.46
C ARG A 394 -29.24 54.42 4.05
N ARG A 395 -28.78 55.58 4.53
CA ARG A 395 -29.27 56.90 4.07
C ARG A 395 -28.74 57.29 2.69
N GLN A 396 -27.54 56.82 2.35
CA GLN A 396 -26.88 57.08 1.07
C GLN A 396 -27.27 56.08 -0.03
N ALA A 397 -27.86 54.93 0.34
CA ALA A 397 -28.39 53.97 -0.61
C ALA A 397 -29.68 54.48 -1.29
N PRO A 398 -29.86 54.31 -2.61
CA PRO A 398 -31.11 54.67 -3.28
C PRO A 398 -32.27 53.81 -2.74
N PRO A 399 -33.49 54.38 -2.60
CA PRO A 399 -34.61 53.66 -2.01
C PRO A 399 -34.98 52.42 -2.83
N PRO A 400 -35.26 51.27 -2.19
CA PRO A 400 -35.58 50.03 -2.89
C PRO A 400 -36.86 50.19 -3.71
N ARG A 401 -36.79 49.83 -5.01
CA ARG A 401 -37.96 49.80 -5.89
C ARG A 401 -38.81 48.55 -5.61
N GLY A 402 -39.69 48.63 -4.61
CA GLY A 402 -40.68 47.60 -4.32
C GLY A 402 -41.16 47.63 -2.87
N ASN A 403 -42.32 47.02 -2.60
CA ASN A 403 -42.89 46.89 -1.26
C ASN A 403 -42.16 45.82 -0.41
N SER A 404 -40.83 45.90 -0.33
CA SER A 404 -40.06 45.13 0.64
C SER A 404 -40.36 45.67 2.05
N PRO A 405 -40.65 44.82 3.05
CA PRO A 405 -40.86 45.28 4.41
C PRO A 405 -39.60 46.01 4.91
N GLN A 406 -39.78 47.18 5.52
CA GLN A 406 -38.67 47.93 6.09
C GLN A 406 -38.04 47.11 7.24
N ALA A 407 -36.81 46.64 7.02
CA ALA A 407 -36.04 46.00 8.08
C ALA A 407 -35.83 46.97 9.24
N GLY A 408 -35.99 46.48 10.47
CA GLY A 408 -35.87 47.28 11.70
C GLY A 408 -34.53 48.01 11.81
N ALA A 409 -34.53 49.10 12.58
CA ALA A 409 -33.32 49.87 12.82
C ALA A 409 -32.36 49.09 13.73
N LEU A 410 -31.18 48.75 13.19
CA LEU A 410 -30.11 48.05 13.91
C LEU A 410 -29.78 48.75 15.24
N THR A 411 -29.71 47.99 16.33
CA THR A 411 -29.35 48.41 17.68
C THR A 411 -27.97 47.88 18.10
N GLU A 412 -27.43 48.42 19.20
CA GLU A 412 -26.16 47.95 19.76
C GLU A 412 -26.25 46.51 20.32
N ALA A 413 -27.43 46.10 20.77
CA ALA A 413 -27.68 44.74 21.24
C ALA A 413 -27.68 43.73 20.07
N ASP A 414 -28.26 44.10 18.93
CA ASP A 414 -28.21 43.29 17.70
C ASP A 414 -26.75 43.11 17.24
N VAL A 415 -25.95 44.18 17.26
CA VAL A 415 -24.51 44.11 16.95
C VAL A 415 -23.75 43.27 17.97
N GLY A 416 -24.12 43.33 19.25
CA GLY A 416 -23.57 42.46 20.30
C GLY A 416 -23.80 40.97 20.02
N GLY A 417 -25.06 40.59 19.74
CA GLY A 417 -25.42 39.21 19.37
C GLY A 417 -24.72 38.74 18.11
N MET A 418 -24.67 39.58 17.06
CA MET A 418 -23.94 39.28 15.81
C MET A 418 -22.44 39.06 16.04
N ILE A 419 -21.81 39.79 16.97
CA ILE A 419 -20.40 39.58 17.33
C ILE A 419 -20.23 38.24 18.06
N GLU A 420 -21.09 37.91 19.03
CA GLU A 420 -21.02 36.63 19.76
C GLU A 420 -21.26 35.43 18.84
N ASP A 421 -22.25 35.51 17.95
CA ASP A 421 -22.53 34.49 16.93
C ASP A 421 -21.36 34.33 15.96
N ALA A 422 -20.75 35.43 15.50
CA ALA A 422 -19.58 35.38 14.62
C ALA A 422 -18.36 34.75 15.31
N LEU A 423 -18.09 35.11 16.57
CA LEU A 423 -17.00 34.52 17.36
C LEU A 423 -17.22 33.01 17.60
N SER A 424 -18.46 32.63 17.94
CA SER A 424 -18.88 31.24 18.14
C SER A 424 -18.76 30.41 16.85
N ALA A 425 -19.27 30.91 15.73
CA ALA A 425 -19.20 30.24 14.43
C ALA A 425 -17.76 30.10 13.93
N THR A 426 -16.93 31.14 14.09
CA THR A 426 -15.50 31.09 13.71
C THR A 426 -14.72 30.11 14.60
N ALA A 427 -15.06 30.04 15.90
CA ALA A 427 -14.45 29.07 16.81
C ALA A 427 -14.83 27.62 16.45
N ARG A 428 -16.08 27.36 16.03
CA ARG A 428 -16.50 26.04 15.52
C ARG A 428 -15.77 25.68 14.24
N PHE A 429 -15.73 26.60 13.27
CA PHE A 429 -15.00 26.40 12.01
C PHE A 429 -13.55 25.96 12.25
N PHE A 430 -12.79 26.69 13.08
CA PHE A 430 -11.41 26.28 13.40
C PHE A 430 -11.34 24.99 14.22
N LEU A 431 -12.30 24.72 15.10
CA LEU A 431 -12.31 23.46 15.86
C LEU A 431 -12.52 22.25 14.94
N ASP A 432 -13.45 22.33 14.00
CA ASP A 432 -13.75 21.27 13.03
C ASP A 432 -12.57 21.05 12.06
N ASP A 433 -12.04 22.14 11.51
CA ASP A 433 -10.83 22.15 10.66
C ASP A 433 -9.60 21.54 11.37
N LEU A 434 -9.40 21.85 12.67
CA LEU A 434 -8.35 21.22 13.47
C LEU A 434 -8.64 19.75 13.81
N ASN A 435 -9.91 19.35 13.99
CA ASN A 435 -10.29 17.95 14.21
C ASN A 435 -10.00 17.09 12.97
N GLU A 436 -10.12 17.65 11.76
CA GLU A 436 -9.78 16.97 10.50
C GLU A 436 -8.28 17.01 10.18
N LEU A 437 -7.63 18.19 10.37
CA LEU A 437 -6.23 18.38 10.01
C LEU A 437 -5.26 17.65 10.95
N LEU A 438 -5.51 17.59 12.26
CA LEU A 438 -4.56 17.01 13.21
C LEU A 438 -4.30 15.50 12.97
N PRO A 439 -5.31 14.64 12.75
CA PRO A 439 -5.08 13.24 12.37
C PRO A 439 -4.30 13.12 11.06
N MET A 440 -4.69 13.87 10.03
CA MET A 440 -4.03 13.85 8.71
C MET A 440 -2.56 14.29 8.81
N ALA A 441 -2.29 15.37 9.53
CA ALA A 441 -0.96 15.93 9.75
C ALA A 441 -0.06 14.97 10.54
N SER A 442 -0.61 14.31 11.56
CA SER A 442 0.10 13.27 12.32
C SER A 442 0.44 12.05 11.44
N THR A 443 -0.50 11.59 10.60
CA THR A 443 -0.27 10.48 9.66
C THR A 443 0.78 10.80 8.60
N LEU A 444 0.84 12.05 8.12
CA LEU A 444 1.81 12.49 7.12
C LEU A 444 3.18 12.89 7.69
N GLY A 445 3.37 12.89 9.03
CA GLY A 445 4.62 13.33 9.65
C GLY A 445 4.89 14.84 9.50
N ALA A 446 3.83 15.66 9.57
CA ALA A 446 3.96 17.13 9.60
C ALA A 446 4.75 17.61 10.84
N ASP A 447 5.15 18.89 10.83
CA ASP A 447 5.97 19.49 11.89
C ASP A 447 5.34 19.32 13.28
N ALA A 448 6.08 18.66 14.17
CA ALA A 448 5.64 18.32 15.52
C ALA A 448 5.30 19.57 16.36
N LYS A 449 5.95 20.72 16.08
CA LYS A 449 5.67 21.98 16.76
C LYS A 449 4.34 22.59 16.28
N ALA A 450 4.09 22.63 14.97
CA ALA A 450 2.81 23.06 14.41
C ALA A 450 1.64 22.16 14.88
N LEU A 451 1.86 20.84 14.93
CA LEU A 451 0.93 19.86 15.49
C LEU A 451 0.59 20.17 16.96
N GLY A 452 1.61 20.37 17.81
CA GLY A 452 1.42 20.67 19.24
C GLY A 452 0.63 21.95 19.47
N VAL A 453 1.01 23.06 18.82
CA VAL A 453 0.31 24.34 18.93
C VAL A 453 -1.17 24.22 18.51
N CYS A 454 -1.45 23.47 17.45
CA CYS A 454 -2.82 23.25 16.99
C CYS A 454 -3.63 22.35 17.96
N ALA A 455 -3.02 21.34 18.55
CA ALA A 455 -3.66 20.48 19.53
C ALA A 455 -4.07 21.26 20.80
N ASP A 456 -3.20 22.12 21.30
CA ASP A 456 -3.44 22.96 22.50
C ASP A 456 -4.60 23.94 22.33
N LEU A 457 -4.88 24.39 21.09
CA LEU A 457 -5.95 25.35 20.79
C LEU A 457 -7.36 24.74 20.82
N ARG A 458 -7.51 23.41 20.70
CA ARG A 458 -8.84 22.75 20.66
C ARG A 458 -9.69 23.05 21.90
N GLY A 459 -9.10 23.01 23.09
CA GLY A 459 -9.81 23.27 24.35
C GLY A 459 -10.36 24.71 24.45
N PRO A 460 -9.51 25.74 24.28
CA PRO A 460 -9.93 27.14 24.21
C PRO A 460 -10.98 27.41 23.12
N LEU A 461 -10.82 26.86 21.91
CA LEU A 461 -11.78 27.03 20.80
C LEU A 461 -13.12 26.37 21.12
N ALA A 462 -13.14 25.15 21.65
CA ALA A 462 -14.37 24.47 22.07
C ALA A 462 -15.14 25.26 23.14
N LYS A 463 -14.43 25.93 24.07
CA LYS A 463 -15.08 26.82 25.04
C LYS A 463 -15.72 28.04 24.35
N LEU A 464 -15.00 28.70 23.45
CA LEU A 464 -15.50 29.87 22.71
C LEU A 464 -16.70 29.53 21.80
N ALA A 465 -16.67 28.34 21.19
CA ALA A 465 -17.72 27.78 20.33
C ALA A 465 -19.05 27.45 21.04
N VAL A 466 -19.04 27.29 22.36
CA VAL A 466 -20.24 26.94 23.16
C VAL A 466 -20.69 28.12 24.03
N GLN A 467 -19.75 28.95 24.51
CA GLN A 467 -20.04 30.05 25.46
C GLN A 467 -19.30 31.33 25.05
N PRO A 468 -19.65 31.98 23.92
CA PRO A 468 -18.95 33.17 23.41
C PRO A 468 -18.94 34.31 24.42
N SER A 469 -20.07 34.60 25.07
CA SER A 469 -20.21 35.63 26.12
C SER A 469 -19.42 35.35 27.41
N SER A 470 -18.86 34.15 27.59
CA SER A 470 -17.99 33.81 28.74
C SER A 470 -16.53 34.24 28.54
N VAL A 471 -16.18 34.70 27.35
CA VAL A 471 -14.82 35.08 26.95
C VAL A 471 -14.82 36.57 26.60
N ASP A 472 -13.90 37.32 27.20
CA ASP A 472 -13.64 38.72 26.83
C ASP A 472 -13.37 38.83 25.31
N GLU A 473 -14.08 39.73 24.64
CA GLU A 473 -14.10 39.89 23.18
C GLU A 473 -12.69 40.02 22.59
N VAL A 474 -11.82 40.77 23.28
CA VAL A 474 -10.42 40.96 22.87
C VAL A 474 -9.62 39.65 22.98
N LYS A 475 -9.82 38.87 24.04
CA LYS A 475 -9.22 37.53 24.17
C LYS A 475 -9.77 36.55 23.15
N ALA A 476 -11.07 36.61 22.84
CA ALA A 476 -11.70 35.79 21.81
C ALA A 476 -11.10 36.08 20.43
N ARG A 477 -10.99 37.36 20.03
CA ARG A 477 -10.37 37.77 18.76
C ARG A 477 -8.89 37.35 18.68
N ASN A 478 -8.11 37.55 19.74
CA ASN A 478 -6.70 37.12 19.78
C ASN A 478 -6.54 35.58 19.75
N LEU A 479 -7.46 34.82 20.35
CA LEU A 479 -7.49 33.35 20.26
C LEU A 479 -7.77 32.89 18.82
N LEU A 480 -8.77 33.46 18.15
CA LEU A 480 -9.10 33.15 16.77
C LEU A 480 -7.96 33.53 15.80
N GLN A 481 -7.30 34.66 16.02
CA GLN A 481 -6.07 35.05 15.30
C GLN A 481 -4.94 34.00 15.47
N THR A 482 -4.76 33.50 16.69
CA THR A 482 -3.76 32.46 16.98
C THR A 482 -4.13 31.14 16.28
N ALA A 483 -5.42 30.79 16.27
CA ALA A 483 -5.93 29.63 15.56
C ALA A 483 -5.78 29.73 14.04
N GLU A 484 -6.08 30.89 13.44
CA GLU A 484 -5.86 31.16 12.02
C GLU A 484 -4.39 30.96 11.65
N ALA A 485 -3.47 31.62 12.36
CA ALA A 485 -2.03 31.53 12.09
C ALA A 485 -1.48 30.10 12.29
N ALA A 486 -1.89 29.41 13.36
CA ALA A 486 -1.48 28.03 13.63
C ALA A 486 -2.01 27.06 12.56
N THR A 487 -3.27 27.21 12.16
CA THR A 487 -3.91 26.37 11.14
C THR A 487 -3.30 26.59 9.76
N VAL A 488 -2.96 27.84 9.40
CA VAL A 488 -2.23 28.16 8.16
C VAL A 488 -0.83 27.52 8.18
N ALA A 489 -0.11 27.61 9.30
CA ALA A 489 1.20 26.96 9.45
C ALA A 489 1.10 25.43 9.36
N LEU A 490 0.10 24.82 10.01
CA LEU A 490 -0.15 23.37 9.93
C LEU A 490 -0.50 22.95 8.50
N ARG A 491 -1.39 23.66 7.81
CA ARG A 491 -1.71 23.40 6.39
C ARG A 491 -0.50 23.51 5.48
N ALA A 492 0.36 24.50 5.68
CA ALA A 492 1.62 24.62 4.94
C ALA A 492 2.55 23.41 5.21
N SER A 493 2.66 22.98 6.47
CA SER A 493 3.44 21.80 6.85
C SER A 493 2.85 20.50 6.29
N VAL A 494 1.53 20.32 6.30
CA VAL A 494 0.81 19.19 5.68
C VAL A 494 1.03 19.17 4.17
N LYS A 495 0.95 20.32 3.50
CA LYS A 495 1.21 20.45 2.07
C LYS A 495 2.65 20.06 1.73
N GLN A 496 3.61 20.49 2.56
CA GLN A 496 5.02 20.11 2.42
C GLN A 496 5.23 18.60 2.66
N ALA A 497 4.69 18.05 3.74
CA ALA A 497 4.81 16.63 4.07
C ALA A 497 4.18 15.73 2.99
N LYS A 498 3.00 16.10 2.46
CA LYS A 498 2.38 15.41 1.32
C LYS A 498 3.25 15.48 0.05
N ALA A 499 3.88 16.63 -0.22
CA ALA A 499 4.79 16.76 -1.35
C ALA A 499 6.05 15.89 -1.17
N THR A 500 6.64 15.84 0.03
CA THR A 500 7.75 14.93 0.35
C THR A 500 7.36 13.47 0.16
N ALA A 501 6.22 13.04 0.73
CA ALA A 501 5.74 11.66 0.61
C ALA A 501 5.45 11.25 -0.86
N LEU A 502 4.98 12.19 -1.70
CA LEU A 502 4.83 11.97 -3.13
C LEU A 502 6.18 11.75 -3.82
N VAL A 503 7.18 12.58 -3.52
CA VAL A 503 8.55 12.45 -4.05
C VAL A 503 9.22 11.15 -3.58
N GLU A 504 9.04 10.77 -2.31
CA GLU A 504 9.51 9.49 -1.76
C GLU A 504 8.88 8.29 -2.48
N SER A 505 7.56 8.29 -2.66
CA SER A 505 6.82 7.23 -3.36
C SER A 505 7.24 7.12 -4.82
N HIS A 506 7.31 8.26 -5.53
CA HIS A 506 7.76 8.30 -6.92
C HIS A 506 9.21 7.83 -7.07
N PHE A 507 10.12 8.29 -6.19
CA PHE A 507 11.51 7.83 -6.18
C PHE A 507 11.61 6.31 -5.93
N ALA A 508 10.87 5.77 -4.96
CA ALA A 508 10.85 4.33 -4.68
C ALA A 508 10.36 3.49 -5.87
N ALA A 509 9.38 4.01 -6.62
CA ALA A 509 8.82 3.37 -7.80
C ALA A 509 9.79 3.43 -9.00
N GLN A 510 10.39 4.58 -9.27
CA GLN A 510 11.39 4.74 -10.34
C GLN A 510 12.68 3.96 -10.04
N LEU A 511 13.11 3.90 -8.77
CA LEU A 511 14.21 3.05 -8.32
C LEU A 511 13.87 1.56 -8.51
N SER A 512 12.62 1.17 -8.21
CA SER A 512 12.13 -0.19 -8.44
C SER A 512 12.16 -0.58 -9.92
N ALA A 513 11.71 0.31 -10.81
CA ALA A 513 11.71 0.10 -12.25
C ALA A 513 13.13 -0.01 -12.82
N ALA A 514 14.03 0.91 -12.44
CA ALA A 514 15.44 0.88 -12.85
C ALA A 514 16.14 -0.41 -12.38
N LEU A 515 15.98 -0.80 -11.11
CA LEU A 515 16.55 -2.03 -10.56
C LEU A 515 15.95 -3.33 -11.12
N SER A 516 14.78 -3.30 -11.78
CA SER A 516 14.21 -4.47 -12.46
C SER A 516 14.70 -4.66 -13.89
N THR A 517 15.18 -3.59 -14.54
CA THR A 517 15.70 -3.64 -15.92
C THR A 517 17.22 -3.70 -15.98
N GLU A 518 17.90 -3.21 -14.94
CA GLU A 518 19.36 -3.15 -14.89
C GLU A 518 19.99 -4.47 -14.41
N PRO A 519 20.87 -5.12 -15.21
CA PRO A 519 21.48 -6.38 -14.79
C PRO A 519 22.48 -6.17 -13.66
N LEU A 520 22.37 -6.99 -12.61
CA LEU A 520 23.23 -6.97 -11.42
C LEU A 520 24.48 -7.83 -11.68
N VAL A 521 25.62 -7.20 -11.96
CA VAL A 521 26.86 -7.86 -12.42
C VAL A 521 27.98 -7.62 -11.41
N MET A 522 28.63 -8.67 -10.90
CA MET A 522 29.66 -8.53 -9.87
C MET A 522 30.84 -7.66 -10.34
N GLY A 523 31.11 -6.58 -9.61
CA GLY A 523 32.16 -5.59 -9.89
C GLY A 523 31.73 -4.42 -10.77
N LYS A 524 30.48 -4.35 -11.22
CA LYS A 524 29.95 -3.29 -12.10
C LYS A 524 29.79 -1.96 -11.37
N ARG A 525 30.39 -0.91 -11.96
CA ARG A 525 30.49 0.46 -11.40
C ARG A 525 29.74 1.53 -12.21
N HIS A 526 28.74 1.11 -12.99
CA HIS A 526 27.90 1.97 -13.82
C HIS A 526 26.56 1.26 -14.04
N GLY A 527 25.57 1.98 -14.57
CA GLY A 527 24.23 1.46 -14.84
C GLY A 527 23.33 2.55 -15.39
N GLY A 528 22.03 2.28 -15.42
CA GLY A 528 21.00 3.21 -15.85
C GLY A 528 20.76 4.38 -14.89
N VAL A 529 19.68 5.10 -15.19
CA VAL A 529 19.26 6.31 -14.49
C VAL A 529 17.95 6.02 -13.75
N VAL A 530 17.85 6.42 -12.48
CA VAL A 530 16.56 6.47 -11.78
C VAL A 530 15.79 7.65 -12.37
N GLN A 531 14.66 7.40 -13.04
CA GLN A 531 13.87 8.45 -13.73
C GLN A 531 13.04 9.32 -12.76
N CYS A 532 13.65 9.70 -11.63
CA CYS A 532 13.13 10.65 -10.66
C CYS A 532 14.22 11.67 -10.38
N ALA A 533 14.03 12.91 -10.86
CA ALA A 533 14.91 14.01 -10.50
C ALA A 533 14.65 14.43 -9.05
N VAL A 534 15.71 14.57 -8.25
CA VAL A 534 15.62 14.96 -6.82
C VAL A 534 16.62 16.07 -6.50
N ARG A 535 16.31 16.91 -5.51
CA ARG A 535 17.20 18.01 -5.12
C ARG A 535 18.37 17.50 -4.29
N PRO A 536 19.50 18.22 -4.22
CA PRO A 536 20.59 17.85 -3.31
C PRO A 536 20.18 17.77 -1.82
N SER A 537 19.16 18.52 -1.40
CA SER A 537 18.56 18.41 -0.05
C SER A 537 17.95 17.03 0.23
N ASP A 538 17.37 16.43 -0.81
CA ASP A 538 16.54 15.23 -0.77
C ASP A 538 17.40 13.97 -0.58
N TRP A 539 18.70 14.07 -0.88
CA TRP A 539 19.69 13.04 -0.55
C TRP A 539 19.57 12.54 0.90
N THR A 540 19.26 13.43 1.85
CA THR A 540 19.14 13.06 3.27
C THR A 540 18.02 12.05 3.52
N PHE A 541 16.84 12.22 2.92
CA PHE A 541 15.77 11.23 3.01
C PHE A 541 16.13 9.96 2.24
N VAL A 542 16.80 10.08 1.07
CA VAL A 542 17.14 8.92 0.26
C VAL A 542 18.19 8.05 0.96
N ALA A 543 19.19 8.65 1.60
CA ALA A 543 20.12 7.92 2.45
C ALA A 543 19.41 7.29 3.65
N ALA A 544 18.57 8.04 4.37
CA ALA A 544 17.86 7.53 5.55
C ALA A 544 16.92 6.34 5.23
N ASN A 545 16.23 6.38 4.10
CA ASN A 545 15.24 5.38 3.71
C ASN A 545 15.84 4.20 2.91
N PHE A 546 16.85 4.43 2.07
CA PHE A 546 17.36 3.44 1.09
C PHE A 546 18.83 3.01 1.31
N HIS A 547 19.62 3.62 2.21
CA HIS A 547 20.96 3.11 2.54
C HIS A 547 20.88 1.84 3.42
N SER A 548 21.79 0.89 3.23
CA SER A 548 21.81 -0.42 3.88
C SER A 548 20.46 -1.15 3.81
N ARG A 549 19.79 -1.13 2.65
CA ARG A 549 18.50 -1.83 2.46
C ARG A 549 18.63 -3.06 1.59
N TRP A 550 18.17 -4.19 2.11
CA TRP A 550 18.20 -5.48 1.42
C TRP A 550 17.34 -5.44 0.15
N LEU A 551 17.91 -5.88 -0.97
CA LEU A 551 17.17 -6.21 -2.19
C LEU A 551 16.66 -7.66 -2.11
N SER A 552 15.59 -7.86 -1.36
CA SER A 552 14.96 -9.17 -1.13
C SER A 552 14.59 -9.92 -2.41
N ARG A 553 14.18 -9.20 -3.46
CA ARG A 553 13.85 -9.77 -4.78
C ARG A 553 15.07 -10.29 -5.56
N ALA A 554 16.27 -9.79 -5.30
CA ALA A 554 17.46 -10.15 -6.05
C ALA A 554 17.98 -11.52 -5.61
N GLN A 555 17.69 -12.56 -6.40
CA GLN A 555 18.18 -13.92 -6.15
C GLN A 555 19.49 -14.25 -6.85
N ARG A 556 19.87 -13.49 -7.89
CA ARG A 556 20.97 -13.81 -8.80
C ARG A 556 21.91 -12.62 -8.98
N ILE A 557 23.16 -12.93 -9.31
CA ILE A 557 24.20 -11.99 -9.71
C ILE A 557 24.93 -12.55 -10.93
N GLU A 558 25.19 -11.72 -11.92
CA GLU A 558 25.96 -12.12 -13.09
C GLU A 558 27.47 -12.11 -12.78
N VAL A 559 28.13 -13.23 -13.04
CA VAL A 559 29.57 -13.38 -12.93
C VAL A 559 30.09 -14.00 -14.23
N ASP A 560 31.05 -13.33 -14.88
CA ASP A 560 31.63 -13.73 -16.17
C ASP A 560 30.60 -13.92 -17.31
N GLY A 561 29.51 -13.15 -17.30
CA GLY A 561 28.41 -13.27 -18.26
C GLY A 561 27.40 -14.39 -17.94
N LEU A 562 27.57 -15.08 -16.81
CA LEU A 562 26.70 -16.17 -16.36
C LEU A 562 25.86 -15.72 -15.15
N PRO A 563 24.51 -15.81 -15.20
CA PRO A 563 23.66 -15.45 -14.07
C PRO A 563 23.67 -16.55 -13.01
N LEU A 564 24.41 -16.33 -11.92
CA LEU A 564 24.53 -17.25 -10.78
C LEU A 564 23.50 -16.94 -9.69
N PRO A 565 22.87 -17.93 -9.05
CA PRO A 565 22.11 -17.69 -7.82
C PRO A 565 23.07 -17.31 -6.68
N LEU A 566 22.61 -16.41 -5.80
CA LEU A 566 23.33 -16.00 -4.60
C LEU A 566 23.43 -17.16 -3.62
N ASP A 567 24.60 -17.32 -3.00
CA ASP A 567 24.79 -18.29 -1.92
C ASP A 567 23.94 -17.95 -0.69
N ALA A 568 23.74 -18.94 0.19
CA ALA A 568 22.97 -18.76 1.42
C ALA A 568 23.59 -17.72 2.38
N ASP A 569 24.90 -17.49 2.30
CA ASP A 569 25.62 -16.45 3.04
C ASP A 569 25.74 -15.13 2.26
N GLN A 570 25.09 -14.99 1.10
CA GLN A 570 25.12 -13.78 0.26
C GLN A 570 23.76 -13.07 0.21
N ALA A 571 23.82 -11.75 0.09
CA ALA A 571 22.67 -10.88 -0.14
C ALA A 571 23.13 -9.67 -0.97
N LEU A 572 22.18 -9.01 -1.64
CA LEU A 572 22.44 -7.72 -2.29
C LEU A 572 21.69 -6.63 -1.54
N ALA A 573 22.32 -5.47 -1.33
CA ALA A 573 21.68 -4.34 -0.66
C ALA A 573 22.03 -3.00 -1.32
N LEU A 574 21.18 -2.01 -1.10
CA LEU A 574 21.36 -0.65 -1.58
C LEU A 574 22.37 0.11 -0.73
N TYR A 575 23.20 0.90 -1.41
CA TYR A 575 24.18 1.81 -0.85
C TYR A 575 24.02 3.18 -1.51
N VAL A 576 23.63 4.18 -0.74
CA VAL A 576 23.43 5.55 -1.24
C VAL A 576 24.71 6.36 -0.99
N THR A 577 25.32 6.90 -2.05
CA THR A 577 26.50 7.79 -1.95
C THR A 577 26.07 9.25 -1.74
N ALA A 578 26.94 10.10 -1.21
CA ALA A 578 26.67 11.54 -1.02
C ALA A 578 27.05 12.42 -2.23
N SER A 579 27.69 11.84 -3.25
CA SER A 579 28.20 12.57 -4.41
C SER A 579 28.40 11.64 -5.60
N SER A 580 27.87 12.01 -6.77
CA SER A 580 28.26 11.37 -8.03
C SER A 580 29.51 12.04 -8.60
N LEU A 581 30.41 11.26 -9.20
CA LEU A 581 31.52 11.79 -10.01
C LEU A 581 31.07 12.21 -11.43
N SER A 582 29.79 12.01 -11.75
CA SER A 582 29.28 11.94 -13.13
C SER A 582 28.20 12.98 -13.45
N GLN A 583 28.22 14.16 -12.81
CA GLN A 583 27.24 15.26 -12.95
C GLN A 583 25.81 14.98 -12.43
N TYR A 584 25.57 13.80 -11.84
CA TYR A 584 24.32 13.47 -11.15
C TYR A 584 24.30 14.03 -9.71
N ALA A 585 23.11 14.12 -9.09
CA ALA A 585 22.98 14.60 -7.72
C ALA A 585 23.73 13.67 -6.75
N PHE A 586 23.50 12.37 -6.89
CA PHE A 586 24.19 11.29 -6.21
C PHE A 586 23.95 9.97 -6.96
N ASP A 587 24.60 8.90 -6.51
CA ASP A 587 24.43 7.55 -7.05
C ASP A 587 23.83 6.61 -5.99
N VAL A 588 22.98 5.68 -6.43
CA VAL A 588 22.49 4.56 -5.62
C VAL A 588 23.10 3.28 -6.20
N SER A 589 24.07 2.71 -5.49
CA SER A 589 24.69 1.45 -5.87
C SER A 589 23.99 0.24 -5.23
N VAL A 590 24.12 -0.91 -5.88
CA VAL A 590 23.81 -2.21 -5.30
C VAL A 590 25.13 -2.85 -4.91
N HIS A 591 25.30 -3.26 -3.65
CA HIS A 591 26.50 -3.92 -3.16
C HIS A 591 26.24 -5.38 -2.78
N LEU A 592 27.26 -6.22 -2.90
CA LEU A 592 27.26 -7.56 -2.35
C LEU A 592 27.54 -7.52 -0.84
N TRP A 593 26.65 -8.15 -0.07
CA TRP A 593 26.77 -8.33 1.37
C TRP A 593 27.01 -9.80 1.67
N ARG A 594 27.78 -10.08 2.73
CA ARG A 594 28.00 -11.44 3.22
C ARG A 594 27.62 -11.59 4.69
N ARG A 595 27.15 -12.79 5.03
CA ARG A 595 26.84 -13.20 6.38
C ARG A 595 28.13 -13.46 7.16
N ARG A 596 28.16 -13.07 8.43
CA ARG A 596 29.28 -13.36 9.34
C ARG A 596 29.36 -14.86 9.63
N PRO A 597 30.57 -15.45 9.76
CA PRO A 597 30.72 -16.85 10.14
C PRO A 597 30.02 -17.17 11.46
N GLY A 598 29.21 -18.23 11.47
CA GLY A 598 28.44 -18.68 12.65
C GLY A 598 27.04 -18.06 12.79
N SER A 599 26.73 -16.96 12.10
CA SER A 599 25.39 -16.37 12.11
C SER A 599 24.42 -17.13 11.21
N ASN A 600 23.18 -17.31 11.67
CA ASN A 600 22.13 -18.06 10.95
C ASN A 600 20.91 -17.21 10.55
N SER A 601 20.85 -15.93 10.95
CA SER A 601 19.75 -15.01 10.67
C SER A 601 19.58 -14.65 9.19
N LEU A 602 18.42 -14.09 8.85
CA LEU A 602 18.13 -13.54 7.53
C LEU A 602 18.83 -12.19 7.33
N PRO A 603 18.95 -11.69 6.07
CA PRO A 603 19.45 -10.35 5.81
C PRO A 603 18.57 -9.25 6.44
N SER A 604 17.29 -9.53 6.67
CA SER A 604 16.38 -8.71 7.48
C SER A 604 15.25 -9.60 8.03
N ASP A 605 14.73 -9.21 9.20
CA ASP A 605 13.50 -9.77 9.77
C ASP A 605 12.26 -8.91 9.41
N HIS A 606 12.46 -7.78 8.72
CA HIS A 606 11.38 -6.89 8.29
C HIS A 606 10.83 -7.28 6.91
N ILE A 607 9.51 -7.22 6.75
CA ILE A 607 8.83 -7.35 5.46
C ILE A 607 8.71 -5.96 4.82
N GLY A 608 9.08 -5.84 3.55
CA GLY A 608 8.97 -4.60 2.79
C GLY A 608 9.70 -4.67 1.44
N LEU A 609 9.64 -3.58 0.69
CA LEU A 609 10.32 -3.43 -0.60
C LEU A 609 11.85 -3.26 -0.45
N TYR A 610 12.25 -2.51 0.57
CA TYR A 610 13.64 -2.19 0.91
C TYR A 610 13.85 -2.31 2.44
N PRO A 611 13.73 -3.51 3.02
CA PRO A 611 13.88 -3.68 4.47
C PRO A 611 15.33 -3.47 4.92
N PRO A 612 15.58 -2.97 6.16
CA PRO A 612 16.93 -2.68 6.64
C PRO A 612 17.77 -3.95 6.78
N MET A 613 19.04 -3.89 6.36
CA MET A 613 20.00 -4.97 6.57
C MET A 613 20.27 -5.20 8.07
N ASN A 614 20.36 -6.46 8.47
CA ASN A 614 20.84 -6.88 9.79
C ASN A 614 22.38 -6.76 9.82
N GLU A 615 22.90 -5.56 10.06
CA GLU A 615 24.35 -5.28 10.10
C GLU A 615 25.10 -5.97 11.27
N ALA A 616 24.36 -6.51 12.25
CA ALA A 616 24.94 -7.31 13.32
C ALA A 616 25.45 -8.66 12.80
N ASP A 617 24.68 -9.33 11.93
CA ASP A 617 25.02 -10.63 11.35
C ASP A 617 25.52 -10.59 9.90
N TRP A 618 25.38 -9.46 9.22
CA TRP A 618 25.79 -9.25 7.83
C TRP A 618 26.72 -8.05 7.71
N PHE A 619 27.56 -8.04 6.68
CA PHE A 619 28.45 -6.92 6.38
C PHE A 619 28.54 -6.65 4.88
N ASP A 620 28.68 -5.36 4.53
CA ASP A 620 28.95 -4.94 3.16
C ASP A 620 30.37 -5.36 2.75
N THR A 621 30.51 -6.00 1.58
CA THR A 621 31.83 -6.31 1.01
C THR A 621 32.43 -5.14 0.23
N TYR A 622 31.66 -4.07 0.02
CA TYR A 622 31.95 -2.93 -0.86
C TYR A 622 32.23 -3.34 -2.32
N ILE A 623 31.77 -4.51 -2.74
CA ILE A 623 31.80 -4.95 -4.13
C ILE A 623 30.49 -4.47 -4.80
N PRO A 624 30.55 -3.45 -5.68
CA PRO A 624 29.36 -2.98 -6.38
C PRO A 624 28.94 -3.98 -7.46
N CYS A 625 27.64 -4.21 -7.56
CA CYS A 625 26.96 -5.05 -8.52
C CYS A 625 26.20 -4.23 -9.57
N CYS A 626 25.91 -2.97 -9.25
CA CYS A 626 25.30 -1.96 -10.11
C CYS A 626 25.53 -0.58 -9.49
N VAL A 627 25.53 0.47 -10.31
CA VAL A 627 25.47 1.86 -9.87
C VAL A 627 24.39 2.56 -10.69
N LEU A 628 23.29 2.96 -10.04
CA LEU A 628 22.22 3.74 -10.66
C LEU A 628 22.43 5.23 -10.38
N HIS A 629 22.24 6.04 -11.41
CA HIS A 629 22.49 7.48 -11.36
C HIS A 629 21.18 8.25 -11.08
N VAL A 630 21.20 9.21 -10.15
CA VAL A 630 20.00 10.00 -9.79
C VAL A 630 20.12 11.44 -10.32
N PRO A 631 19.27 11.87 -11.26
CA PRO A 631 19.37 13.19 -11.87
C PRO A 631 19.05 14.30 -10.85
N PRO A 632 19.76 15.44 -10.90
CA PRO A 632 19.41 16.59 -10.08
C PRO A 632 18.11 17.22 -10.56
N ALA A 633 17.18 17.47 -9.64
CA ALA A 633 16.11 18.43 -9.85
C ALA A 633 16.69 19.84 -9.82
N LEU A 634 16.30 20.66 -10.80
CA LEU A 634 16.65 22.08 -10.91
C LEU A 634 15.81 22.94 -9.94
#